data_AF-A0A935AT50-F1
#
_entry.id   AF-A0A935AT50-F1
#
_cell.length_a   1.000
_cell.length_b   1.000
_cell.length_c   1.000
_cell.angle_alpha   90.00
_cell.angle_beta   90.00
_cell.angle_gamma   90.00
#
_symmetry.space_group_name_H-M   'P 1'
#
loop_
_entity.id
_entity.type
_entity.pdbx_description
1 polymer ?
#
loop_
_entity_poly.entity_id
_entity_poly.type
_entity_poly.pdbx_seq_one_letter_code
_entity_poly.pdbx_strand_id
1 'polypeptide(L)'
;MIGVVTACAVLVLGCTTDDATLRPRATTTLAPAPADQPADDLTGEAVGEEGYTDIAAPEWKPTTAAEDLAWREETDGLDAQIAVDAFDLAFGAMPGATERERDEPGSVSATRAWGLVEHFADDLTPEQTRRVAEVRAERGTGTPLPDVAGELPPEWEALADGATAPGEAAPPTPGATTTTARTSSLRNLRAPAAGGLARKAAPDPALQTILNGLMTRIVAGWRTRLGNVGLPSVTVSYATGALKTATGLDAYATATPNGDGCLITIYPLLYEHIVELTPAYVAFVLAHELFHCVEFEWAPGFWMTAPGWVVEGGADFAGYDYYRKRVKVDDQFLAWFEARDAPLSARAYSGAGLWEVAAAEGIDPYSSIKVALRAAGNTEAVLAAAGLNTPQFLLDWPSRTVRSQAYTHPSWSMPWSGIGDGRHENFEKGSTIGLGGTNVHGPANFSHALQAHVFGEGVDIVTVRNKGKHLLSLANDRENLVLGSNETIRLCTDESRCTCPDSDYGDLRFFNSTDVAIGFSASSEAGLATFLAEKFDPKRHCDKRRPRGSSDGDPHLLTMDGIAFDMMSVGEFVLASTPETDDTPAFDLQMRTAAAATPGDRYSLITALAVAYGDDRITLTGADYLSKPDEIVVRHNGDTADIDGGRLGAFTLTRDDERDWTLAAPEGPELKLKYLNGFFVDVAPPEATAARQVAMLGSANGDPLDDVRRADGTPVNPYDPTEVHGAFADSWRVTPETSRFDYRPGESTDTFTDRSFPDAFAELETDEFIEARRECHQSMGRAATTSELDACAFDVVASGERTYADAYAEVVEFRDEQRSVEVPPLPDRPTTTRSGGATAPTGTAALTLAGKLAPISDPEPPADAVPQLEGDVDVPDGSLILVSMECPAGTDYVVEVSDPSGVSTGLPLCSNSLGVLDGNDEPHSGETAVWAATGGTYRITLEDLTPTGTTRRAELAVFVDDSPAAAAPSGTTWSGSLSGIGDVATLRIPGGTTNAKFAVTAAPGLCVTSILLTSEDITSTGIPICDRPDPEIEVLLAPGTESIIIVHSRDAAGGTFELRRR
;
A
#
# COMPACT_ATOMS: atom_id res chain seq x y z
N MET A 1 -15.11 -36.40 38.32
CA MET A 1 -16.48 -36.61 38.87
C MET A 1 -16.98 -35.29 39.45
N ILE A 2 -18.23 -34.93 39.16
CA ILE A 2 -19.22 -34.16 39.96
C ILE A 2 -18.71 -33.34 41.19
N GLY A 3 -19.12 -32.06 41.28
CA GLY A 3 -19.25 -31.30 42.55
C GLY A 3 -18.41 -29.99 42.61
N VAL A 4 -18.84 -28.75 42.34
CA VAL A 4 -20.15 -28.02 42.34
C VAL A 4 -20.52 -27.32 43.68
N VAL A 5 -20.73 -25.98 43.62
CA VAL A 5 -21.61 -25.09 44.46
C VAL A 5 -21.11 -24.39 45.76
N THR A 6 -20.83 -23.06 45.62
CA THR A 6 -21.57 -21.90 46.24
C THR A 6 -21.19 -21.28 47.62
N ALA A 7 -20.44 -20.17 47.55
CA ALA A 7 -20.82 -18.74 47.78
C ALA A 7 -21.43 -18.17 49.11
N CYS A 8 -21.28 -16.82 49.23
CA CYS A 8 -21.99 -15.82 50.07
C CYS A 8 -21.72 -15.79 51.60
N ALA A 9 -21.95 -14.72 52.39
CA ALA A 9 -21.93 -13.23 52.28
C ALA A 9 -22.20 -12.63 53.72
N VAL A 10 -22.25 -11.33 54.11
CA VAL A 10 -22.02 -9.97 53.53
C VAL A 10 -21.89 -8.89 54.66
N LEU A 11 -21.27 -7.71 54.41
CA LEU A 11 -21.38 -6.38 55.12
C LEU A 11 -20.92 -6.25 56.63
N VAL A 12 -20.64 -5.07 57.26
CA VAL A 12 -20.10 -3.71 56.85
C VAL A 12 -19.86 -2.74 58.06
N LEU A 13 -19.19 -1.59 57.82
CA LEU A 13 -19.23 -0.25 58.49
C LEU A 13 -18.39 0.15 59.74
N GLY A 14 -17.87 1.40 59.72
CA GLY A 14 -17.44 2.25 60.86
C GLY A 14 -15.92 2.57 60.91
N CYS A 15 -15.37 3.70 60.44
CA CYS A 15 -15.47 5.13 60.87
C CYS A 15 -14.89 5.40 62.29
N THR A 16 -14.11 6.45 62.62
CA THR A 16 -13.44 7.64 61.99
C THR A 16 -12.58 8.30 63.13
N THR A 17 -11.52 9.14 63.04
CA THR A 17 -10.66 9.84 62.03
C THR A 17 -9.35 10.27 62.78
N ASP A 18 -8.41 11.18 62.44
CA ASP A 18 -8.29 12.38 61.58
C ASP A 18 -6.85 12.51 60.96
N ASP A 19 -6.33 13.72 60.71
CA ASP A 19 -5.36 14.08 59.64
C ASP A 19 -4.03 14.77 60.10
N ALA A 20 -3.01 14.74 59.22
CA ALA A 20 -1.80 15.59 59.21
C ALA A 20 -1.14 15.78 57.81
N THR A 21 -1.90 15.94 56.72
CA THR A 21 -1.55 16.65 55.46
C THR A 21 -0.23 16.36 54.68
N LEU A 22 -0.36 15.94 53.41
CA LEU A 22 0.51 16.35 52.29
C LEU A 22 -0.37 16.71 51.07
N ARG A 23 0.11 17.58 50.15
CA ARG A 23 -0.73 18.18 49.08
C ARG A 23 -0.37 17.68 47.67
N PRO A 24 -1.33 17.20 46.86
CA PRO A 24 -1.31 17.29 45.40
C PRO A 24 -1.84 18.65 44.92
N ARG A 25 -1.76 18.95 43.61
CA ARG A 25 -2.10 20.29 43.06
C ARG A 25 -2.91 20.21 41.75
N ALA A 26 -4.19 20.60 41.86
CA ALA A 26 -5.07 21.12 40.80
C ALA A 26 -5.22 20.33 39.49
N THR A 27 -6.28 19.51 39.40
CA THR A 27 -7.11 19.46 38.19
C THR A 27 -7.89 20.78 38.03
N THR A 28 -8.21 21.17 36.79
CA THR A 28 -8.98 22.40 36.51
C THR A 28 -10.29 22.05 35.82
N THR A 29 -11.40 22.14 36.54
CA THR A 29 -12.77 21.97 36.00
C THR A 29 -13.24 23.26 35.32
N LEU A 30 -13.84 23.14 34.13
CA LEU A 30 -14.72 24.18 33.57
C LEU A 30 -16.18 23.94 33.99
N ALA A 31 -16.99 24.99 33.92
CA ALA A 31 -18.32 25.05 34.52
C ALA A 31 -19.44 24.60 33.56
N PRO A 32 -20.57 24.06 34.07
CA PRO A 32 -21.68 23.60 33.23
C PRO A 32 -22.52 24.75 32.65
N ALA A 33 -22.95 24.58 31.40
CA ALA A 33 -24.05 25.33 30.78
C ALA A 33 -25.42 24.73 31.19
N PRO A 34 -26.54 25.46 31.08
CA PRO A 34 -27.83 25.02 31.64
C PRO A 34 -28.51 23.96 30.78
N ALA A 35 -29.18 23.01 31.43
CA ALA A 35 -30.05 22.03 30.79
C ALA A 35 -31.52 22.51 30.82
N ASP A 36 -32.21 22.49 29.67
CA ASP A 36 -33.66 22.56 29.61
C ASP A 36 -34.21 22.01 28.27
N GLN A 37 -34.99 20.90 28.34
CA GLN A 37 -35.80 20.29 27.27
C GLN A 37 -35.05 19.67 26.05
N PRO A 38 -35.65 18.67 25.36
CA PRO A 38 -35.92 17.33 25.90
C PRO A 38 -35.28 16.22 25.03
N ALA A 39 -35.50 14.96 25.40
CA ALA A 39 -35.25 13.80 24.54
C ALA A 39 -36.45 13.52 23.60
N ASP A 40 -36.31 12.47 22.79
CA ASP A 40 -37.12 12.11 21.61
C ASP A 40 -36.76 12.99 20.39
N ASP A 41 -36.49 12.47 19.18
CA ASP A 41 -36.71 11.11 18.65
C ASP A 41 -35.41 10.51 18.05
N LEU A 42 -35.20 9.20 18.15
CA LEU A 42 -34.03 8.47 17.61
C LEU A 42 -34.49 7.25 16.81
N THR A 43 -35.01 7.49 15.60
CA THR A 43 -35.21 6.47 14.58
C THR A 43 -34.03 6.50 13.60
N GLY A 44 -33.44 5.33 13.33
CA GLY A 44 -32.10 5.24 12.74
C GLY A 44 -31.95 5.85 11.34
N GLU A 45 -30.97 6.74 11.21
CA GLU A 45 -30.39 7.15 9.93
C GLU A 45 -29.44 6.06 9.44
N ALA A 46 -29.59 5.65 8.18
CA ALA A 46 -28.61 4.79 7.50
C ALA A 46 -27.59 5.68 6.78
N VAL A 47 -26.31 5.35 6.89
CA VAL A 47 -25.21 6.13 6.31
C VAL A 47 -25.04 5.74 4.83
N GLY A 48 -25.16 6.72 3.93
CA GLY A 48 -24.90 6.55 2.49
C GLY A 48 -23.41 6.56 2.13
N GLU A 49 -23.06 6.37 0.86
CA GLU A 49 -21.66 6.15 0.45
C GLU A 49 -20.75 7.39 0.38
N GLU A 50 -21.28 8.61 0.56
CA GLU A 50 -20.44 9.76 0.99
C GLU A 50 -19.87 9.59 2.43
N GLY A 51 -20.32 8.57 3.17
CA GLY A 51 -20.10 8.40 4.60
C GLY A 51 -18.77 7.77 5.03
N TYR A 52 -17.74 7.75 4.18
CA TYR A 52 -16.41 7.27 4.53
C TYR A 52 -15.44 8.43 4.77
N THR A 53 -14.85 8.48 5.97
CA THR A 53 -13.75 9.43 6.26
C THR A 53 -12.40 8.81 5.89
N ASP A 54 -11.59 9.50 5.07
CA ASP A 54 -10.31 8.95 4.65
C ASP A 54 -9.17 9.29 5.62
N ILE A 55 -8.37 8.28 5.93
CA ILE A 55 -7.13 8.36 6.70
C ILE A 55 -5.99 7.97 5.76
N ALA A 56 -5.34 8.98 5.18
CA ALA A 56 -4.16 8.78 4.34
C ALA A 56 -2.96 8.31 5.16
N ALA A 57 -2.10 7.48 4.57
CA ALA A 57 -0.74 7.28 5.06
C ALA A 57 0.05 8.60 5.01
N PRO A 58 1.10 8.78 5.84
CA PRO A 58 1.99 9.93 5.73
C PRO A 58 2.65 9.98 4.35
N GLU A 59 2.51 11.12 3.67
CA GLU A 59 3.16 11.38 2.38
C GLU A 59 4.67 11.62 2.60
N TRP A 60 5.50 10.64 2.24
CA TRP A 60 6.95 10.79 2.36
C TRP A 60 7.50 11.80 1.34
N LYS A 61 8.42 12.65 1.80
CA LYS A 61 9.22 13.55 0.97
C LYS A 61 10.68 13.49 1.40
N PRO A 62 11.66 13.37 0.47
CA PRO A 62 13.08 13.27 0.82
C PRO A 62 13.53 14.51 1.60
N THR A 63 13.99 14.28 2.83
CA THR A 63 14.41 15.33 3.77
C THR A 63 15.85 15.76 3.50
N THR A 64 16.69 14.81 3.08
CA THR A 64 18.10 14.99 2.77
C THR A 64 18.37 14.85 1.27
N ALA A 65 19.49 15.43 0.82
CA ALA A 65 19.98 15.24 -0.54
C ALA A 65 20.52 13.81 -0.83
N ALA A 66 20.65 12.94 0.18
CA ALA A 66 21.04 11.54 -0.02
C ALA A 66 19.81 10.66 -0.33
N GLU A 67 18.70 10.89 0.37
CA GLU A 67 17.39 10.27 0.09
C GLU A 67 16.88 10.67 -1.31
N ASP A 68 16.99 11.96 -1.66
CA ASP A 68 16.67 12.51 -3.00
C ASP A 68 17.43 11.78 -4.12
N LEU A 69 18.72 11.52 -3.91
CA LEU A 69 19.55 10.79 -4.86
C LEU A 69 19.16 9.31 -4.95
N ALA A 70 19.05 8.63 -3.81
CA ALA A 70 18.72 7.20 -3.76
C ALA A 70 17.31 6.89 -4.30
N TRP A 71 16.36 7.80 -4.15
CA TRP A 71 15.05 7.72 -4.80
C TRP A 71 15.17 7.83 -6.33
N ARG A 72 15.89 8.85 -6.83
CA ARG A 72 16.13 9.03 -8.28
C ARG A 72 16.92 7.90 -8.93
N GLU A 73 17.77 7.20 -8.18
CA GLU A 73 18.44 5.98 -8.68
C GLU A 73 17.46 4.86 -9.06
N GLU A 74 16.30 4.76 -8.37
CA GLU A 74 15.28 3.75 -8.66
C GLU A 74 14.20 4.25 -9.64
N THR A 75 13.85 5.55 -9.62
CA THR A 75 12.86 6.11 -10.57
C THR A 75 13.44 6.48 -11.94
N ASP A 76 14.65 7.05 -11.97
CA ASP A 76 15.25 7.63 -13.18
C ASP A 76 16.30 6.69 -13.81
N GLY A 77 16.84 5.77 -12.99
CA GLY A 77 17.90 4.84 -13.34
C GLY A 77 19.32 5.41 -13.23
N LEU A 78 20.33 4.53 -13.11
CA LEU A 78 21.72 4.93 -12.91
C LEU A 78 22.36 5.60 -14.14
N ASP A 79 22.84 6.84 -13.96
CA ASP A 79 23.56 7.61 -14.98
C ASP A 79 24.85 8.29 -14.44
N ALA A 80 25.55 9.00 -15.33
CA ALA A 80 26.76 9.74 -15.00
C ALA A 80 26.50 10.97 -14.11
N GLN A 81 25.31 11.60 -14.18
CA GLN A 81 24.97 12.73 -13.30
C GLN A 81 24.70 12.28 -11.86
N ILE A 82 24.05 11.13 -11.65
CA ILE A 82 23.92 10.47 -10.36
C ILE A 82 25.29 10.15 -9.77
N ALA A 83 26.22 9.60 -10.56
CA ALA A 83 27.59 9.34 -10.11
C ALA A 83 28.31 10.63 -9.67
N VAL A 84 28.13 11.73 -10.40
CA VAL A 84 28.65 13.06 -10.06
C VAL A 84 28.00 13.62 -8.78
N ASP A 85 26.69 13.46 -8.60
CA ASP A 85 25.94 13.90 -7.43
C ASP A 85 26.33 13.14 -6.16
N ALA A 86 26.46 11.80 -6.26
CA ALA A 86 26.95 10.91 -5.21
C ALA A 86 28.35 11.33 -4.74
N PHE A 87 29.22 11.71 -5.68
CA PHE A 87 30.58 12.13 -5.39
C PHE A 87 30.66 13.52 -4.74
N ASP A 88 29.76 14.47 -5.06
CA ASP A 88 29.69 15.72 -4.27
C ASP A 88 29.19 15.46 -2.85
N LEU A 89 28.23 14.55 -2.66
CA LEU A 89 27.71 14.23 -1.34
C LEU A 89 28.80 13.60 -0.47
N ALA A 90 29.48 12.55 -0.93
CA ALA A 90 30.54 11.89 -0.17
C ALA A 90 31.84 12.74 -0.04
N PHE A 91 32.31 13.37 -1.13
CA PHE A 91 33.67 13.97 -1.19
C PHE A 91 33.69 15.50 -1.38
N GLY A 92 32.59 16.09 -1.81
CA GLY A 92 32.42 17.55 -1.92
C GLY A 92 33.17 18.25 -3.04
N ALA A 93 32.59 19.38 -3.47
CA ALA A 93 33.10 20.26 -4.51
C ALA A 93 33.32 19.53 -5.86
N MET A 94 32.36 18.71 -6.27
CA MET A 94 32.36 18.10 -7.60
C MET A 94 31.78 19.08 -8.64
N PRO A 95 32.54 19.48 -9.67
CA PRO A 95 32.03 20.39 -10.72
C PRO A 95 30.84 19.75 -11.45
N GLY A 96 29.78 20.53 -11.70
CA GLY A 96 28.60 20.04 -12.42
C GLY A 96 27.66 19.14 -11.61
N ALA A 97 27.88 18.95 -10.31
CA ALA A 97 26.86 18.39 -9.43
C ALA A 97 25.63 19.33 -9.37
N THR A 98 24.47 18.73 -9.17
CA THR A 98 23.16 19.39 -9.16
C THR A 98 23.09 20.40 -8.00
N GLU A 99 22.62 21.63 -8.26
CA GLU A 99 22.34 22.61 -7.20
C GLU A 99 21.09 22.17 -6.40
N ARG A 100 21.10 22.33 -5.07
CA ARG A 100 20.07 21.75 -4.19
C ARG A 100 19.66 22.75 -3.11
N GLU A 101 18.35 22.84 -2.83
CA GLU A 101 17.78 23.77 -1.84
C GLU A 101 17.64 23.19 -0.42
N ARG A 102 17.84 21.87 -0.23
CA ARG A 102 17.65 21.18 1.07
C ARG A 102 18.88 21.40 1.97
N ASP A 103 18.66 21.88 3.20
CA ASP A 103 19.70 22.41 4.10
C ASP A 103 20.64 21.37 4.73
N GLU A 104 20.25 20.09 4.85
CA GLU A 104 21.07 19.06 5.55
C GLU A 104 21.69 18.00 4.61
N PRO A 105 23.03 17.80 4.65
CA PRO A 105 23.72 16.79 3.85
C PRO A 105 23.63 15.41 4.52
N GLY A 106 22.66 14.60 4.08
CA GLY A 106 22.60 13.17 4.39
C GLY A 106 23.85 12.40 3.92
N SER A 107 24.11 11.25 4.54
CA SER A 107 25.29 10.44 4.23
C SER A 107 25.08 9.59 2.98
N VAL A 108 25.89 9.84 1.95
CA VAL A 108 26.06 8.91 0.80
C VAL A 108 27.31 8.07 1.02
N SER A 109 27.20 6.77 0.73
CA SER A 109 28.30 5.82 0.71
C SER A 109 29.50 6.34 -0.09
N ALA A 110 30.63 6.56 0.59
CA ALA A 110 31.89 6.87 -0.07
C ALA A 110 32.43 5.66 -0.86
N THR A 111 32.14 4.43 -0.41
CA THR A 111 32.44 3.16 -1.11
C THR A 111 31.74 3.11 -2.47
N ARG A 112 30.41 3.29 -2.50
CA ARG A 112 29.56 3.22 -3.70
C ARG A 112 29.75 4.42 -4.62
N ALA A 113 29.82 5.63 -4.09
CA ALA A 113 30.11 6.85 -4.87
C ALA A 113 31.46 6.77 -5.60
N TRP A 114 32.46 6.11 -5.01
CA TRP A 114 33.74 5.88 -5.68
C TRP A 114 33.61 4.86 -6.82
N GLY A 115 32.87 3.76 -6.61
CA GLY A 115 32.61 2.75 -7.64
C GLY A 115 31.83 3.29 -8.85
N LEU A 116 30.77 4.06 -8.60
CA LEU A 116 29.99 4.73 -9.65
C LEU A 116 30.86 5.67 -10.51
N VAL A 117 31.68 6.50 -9.87
CA VAL A 117 32.58 7.44 -10.57
C VAL A 117 33.75 6.75 -11.28
N GLU A 118 34.18 5.57 -10.83
CA GLU A 118 35.14 4.74 -11.58
C GLU A 118 34.49 3.96 -12.74
N HIS A 119 33.17 3.73 -12.72
CA HIS A 119 32.42 3.17 -13.85
C HIS A 119 32.19 4.21 -14.96
N PHE A 120 31.56 5.35 -14.63
CA PHE A 120 31.28 6.44 -15.58
C PHE A 120 32.51 7.31 -15.91
N ALA A 121 33.73 6.80 -15.69
CA ALA A 121 34.98 7.55 -15.76
C ALA A 121 35.28 8.14 -17.15
N ASP A 122 34.81 7.51 -18.23
CA ASP A 122 34.96 7.99 -19.62
C ASP A 122 33.95 9.10 -19.99
N ASP A 123 32.84 9.22 -19.25
CA ASP A 123 31.80 10.25 -19.45
C ASP A 123 32.07 11.53 -18.64
N LEU A 124 32.98 11.47 -17.65
CA LEU A 124 33.34 12.62 -16.81
C LEU A 124 33.99 13.76 -17.62
N THR A 125 33.58 14.99 -17.33
CA THR A 125 34.24 16.19 -17.86
C THR A 125 35.69 16.31 -17.32
N PRO A 126 36.60 16.96 -18.06
CA PRO A 126 37.98 17.18 -17.62
C PRO A 126 38.16 17.95 -16.29
N GLU A 127 37.09 18.55 -15.75
CA GLU A 127 37.11 19.18 -14.42
C GLU A 127 36.70 18.19 -13.33
N GLN A 128 35.69 17.35 -13.57
CA GLN A 128 35.31 16.23 -12.71
C GLN A 128 36.46 15.21 -12.60
N THR A 129 37.06 14.77 -13.72
CA THR A 129 38.22 13.86 -13.71
C THR A 129 39.38 14.40 -12.86
N ARG A 130 39.58 15.72 -12.86
CA ARG A 130 40.60 16.41 -12.05
C ARG A 130 40.26 16.34 -10.56
N ARG A 131 39.00 16.63 -10.18
CA ARG A 131 38.53 16.56 -8.79
C ARG A 131 38.67 15.14 -8.22
N VAL A 132 38.31 14.11 -8.99
CA VAL A 132 38.48 12.70 -8.62
C VAL A 132 39.96 12.37 -8.39
N ALA A 133 40.85 12.81 -9.29
CA ALA A 133 42.29 12.63 -9.13
C ALA A 133 42.87 13.38 -7.91
N GLU A 134 42.33 14.56 -7.57
CA GLU A 134 42.69 15.32 -6.37
C GLU A 134 42.30 14.56 -5.10
N VAL A 135 41.06 14.06 -4.98
CA VAL A 135 40.61 13.27 -3.82
C VAL A 135 41.42 11.97 -3.70
N ARG A 136 41.68 11.27 -4.83
CA ARG A 136 42.53 10.07 -4.86
C ARG A 136 43.95 10.36 -4.32
N ALA A 137 44.47 11.57 -4.52
CA ALA A 137 45.77 12.01 -4.03
C ALA A 137 45.80 12.47 -2.56
N GLU A 138 44.66 12.48 -1.84
CA GLU A 138 44.61 12.73 -0.40
C GLU A 138 44.67 11.46 0.45
N ARG A 139 44.50 10.29 -0.19
CA ARG A 139 44.77 8.97 0.39
C ARG A 139 46.27 8.82 0.66
N GLY A 140 46.64 8.28 1.82
CA GLY A 140 48.02 7.92 2.14
C GLY A 140 48.52 6.70 1.34
N THR A 141 49.79 6.36 1.51
CA THR A 141 50.35 5.10 1.00
C THR A 141 49.76 3.91 1.75
N GLY A 142 48.96 3.10 1.07
CA GLY A 142 48.39 1.87 1.63
C GLY A 142 49.46 0.92 2.16
N THR A 143 49.24 0.40 3.36
CA THR A 143 50.11 -0.56 4.05
C THR A 143 49.35 -1.88 4.22
N PRO A 144 49.86 -3.02 3.72
CA PRO A 144 49.23 -4.33 3.95
C PRO A 144 49.12 -4.64 5.45
N LEU A 145 48.04 -5.32 5.85
CA LEU A 145 47.91 -5.81 7.22
C LEU A 145 48.99 -6.84 7.57
N PRO A 146 49.45 -6.91 8.83
CA PRO A 146 50.34 -7.96 9.29
C PRO A 146 49.64 -9.34 9.33
N ASP A 147 50.38 -10.41 9.05
CA ASP A 147 49.85 -11.80 9.06
C ASP A 147 49.26 -12.22 10.43
N VAL A 148 49.74 -11.59 11.52
CA VAL A 148 49.32 -11.84 12.90
C VAL A 148 49.21 -10.51 13.63
N ALA A 149 48.10 -10.31 14.35
CA ALA A 149 47.91 -9.12 15.19
C ALA A 149 48.91 -9.10 16.36
N GLY A 150 49.43 -7.92 16.68
CA GLY A 150 50.26 -7.71 17.87
C GLY A 150 49.47 -7.78 19.18
N GLU A 151 50.18 -7.59 20.30
CA GLU A 151 49.55 -7.27 21.58
C GLU A 151 48.81 -5.92 21.44
N LEU A 152 47.50 -5.93 21.66
CA LEU A 152 46.69 -4.72 21.78
C LEU A 152 46.64 -4.30 23.26
N PRO A 153 46.40 -3.00 23.56
CA PRO A 153 46.09 -2.62 24.94
C PRO A 153 44.84 -3.38 25.43
N PRO A 154 44.72 -3.75 26.73
CA PRO A 154 43.65 -4.62 27.21
C PRO A 154 42.23 -4.13 26.90
N GLU A 155 42.02 -2.82 26.89
CA GLU A 155 40.75 -2.17 26.54
C GLU A 155 40.38 -2.28 25.05
N TRP A 156 41.35 -2.55 24.17
CA TRP A 156 41.14 -2.82 22.74
C TRP A 156 41.11 -4.33 22.44
N GLU A 157 41.89 -5.13 23.17
CA GLU A 157 41.90 -6.59 23.05
C GLU A 157 40.53 -7.19 23.37
N ALA A 158 39.88 -6.74 24.46
CA ALA A 158 38.55 -7.20 24.87
C ALA A 158 37.41 -6.84 23.89
N LEU A 159 37.69 -6.04 22.86
CA LEU A 159 36.74 -5.64 21.81
C LEU A 159 36.95 -6.44 20.53
N ALA A 160 38.20 -6.63 20.12
CA ALA A 160 38.59 -7.30 18.88
C ALA A 160 38.09 -8.74 18.77
N ASP A 161 37.95 -9.42 19.92
CA ASP A 161 37.36 -10.75 20.05
C ASP A 161 35.82 -10.66 19.91
N GLY A 162 35.34 -10.52 18.68
CA GLY A 162 33.94 -10.38 18.31
C GLY A 162 33.11 -11.65 18.51
N ALA A 163 31.91 -11.48 19.07
CA ALA A 163 30.95 -12.50 19.46
C ALA A 163 31.43 -13.57 20.49
N THR A 164 30.48 -14.05 21.29
CA THR A 164 30.57 -15.37 21.93
C THR A 164 29.92 -16.39 21.00
N ALA A 165 30.60 -17.52 20.77
CA ALA A 165 30.10 -18.64 19.95
C ALA A 165 28.77 -19.23 20.51
N PRO A 166 27.97 -19.93 19.68
CA PRO A 166 26.55 -20.12 19.95
C PRO A 166 26.24 -21.14 21.07
N GLY A 167 25.19 -20.85 21.83
CA GLY A 167 24.47 -21.80 22.67
C GLY A 167 24.87 -21.87 24.15
N GLU A 168 24.34 -20.96 24.98
CA GLU A 168 23.71 -21.31 26.27
C GLU A 168 22.91 -20.11 26.83
N ALA A 169 22.09 -20.34 27.87
CA ALA A 169 20.97 -19.46 28.25
C ALA A 169 21.08 -18.83 29.65
N ALA A 170 20.02 -18.08 30.01
CA ALA A 170 19.71 -17.43 31.30
C ALA A 170 20.37 -16.05 31.58
N PRO A 171 19.61 -15.08 32.13
CA PRO A 171 20.11 -13.74 32.44
C PRO A 171 20.87 -13.67 33.79
N PRO A 172 21.89 -12.80 33.92
CA PRO A 172 22.63 -12.64 35.16
C PRO A 172 21.83 -11.87 36.22
N THR A 173 21.93 -12.33 37.48
CA THR A 173 21.26 -11.69 38.63
C THR A 173 21.88 -10.32 38.97
N PRO A 174 21.09 -9.25 39.20
CA PRO A 174 21.63 -7.92 39.51
C PRO A 174 22.22 -7.87 40.93
N GLY A 175 23.54 -7.65 41.05
CA GLY A 175 24.17 -7.61 42.40
C GLY A 175 25.69 -7.50 42.49
N ALA A 176 26.35 -6.63 41.72
CA ALA A 176 27.78 -6.34 41.91
C ALA A 176 28.11 -4.85 41.71
N THR A 177 28.56 -4.17 42.78
CA THR A 177 29.01 -2.76 42.73
C THR A 177 30.54 -2.72 42.84
N THR A 178 31.25 -2.35 41.78
CA THR A 178 32.71 -2.20 41.80
C THR A 178 33.18 -0.85 41.24
N THR A 179 34.06 -0.21 41.99
CA THR A 179 34.46 1.19 41.87
C THR A 179 35.28 1.49 40.60
N THR A 180 35.02 2.63 39.96
CA THR A 180 35.80 3.13 38.81
C THR A 180 37.23 3.51 39.19
N ALA A 181 38.21 2.87 38.55
CA ALA A 181 39.59 3.32 38.53
C ALA A 181 39.81 4.32 37.39
N ARG A 182 40.52 5.42 37.64
CA ARG A 182 40.78 6.47 36.64
C ARG A 182 41.93 6.09 35.72
N THR A 183 41.67 5.99 34.42
CA THR A 183 42.73 6.07 33.39
C THR A 183 43.27 7.50 33.33
N SER A 184 44.60 7.66 33.37
CA SER A 184 45.25 8.99 33.50
C SER A 184 46.40 9.23 32.51
N SER A 185 46.45 8.44 31.43
CA SER A 185 47.53 8.45 30.43
C SER A 185 47.29 9.42 29.26
N LEU A 186 46.04 9.61 28.81
CA LEU A 186 45.73 10.27 27.54
C LEU A 186 45.67 11.81 27.58
N ARG A 187 45.74 12.45 28.75
CA ARG A 187 45.51 13.91 28.96
C ARG A 187 46.53 14.88 28.31
N ASN A 188 47.50 14.39 27.54
CA ASN A 188 48.54 15.21 26.92
C ASN A 188 48.35 15.44 25.41
N LEU A 189 47.37 14.79 24.77
CA LEU A 189 46.96 15.14 23.42
C LEU A 189 46.00 16.34 23.49
N ARG A 190 46.37 17.45 22.85
CA ARG A 190 45.52 18.65 22.73
C ARG A 190 44.83 18.65 21.38
N ALA A 191 43.50 18.61 21.38
CA ALA A 191 42.72 18.96 20.20
C ALA A 191 42.93 20.45 19.82
N PRO A 192 43.09 20.80 18.53
CA PRO A 192 42.82 22.14 18.03
C PRO A 192 41.30 22.36 17.90
N ALA A 193 40.84 23.61 17.99
CA ALA A 193 39.43 23.94 17.81
C ALA A 193 38.99 23.87 16.32
N ALA A 194 37.68 23.72 16.09
CA ALA A 194 37.07 23.63 14.77
C ALA A 194 37.51 24.76 13.82
N GLY A 195 37.83 24.42 12.56
CA GLY A 195 38.41 25.39 11.61
C GLY A 195 38.75 24.86 10.22
N GLY A 196 37.74 24.39 9.47
CA GLY A 196 37.79 24.22 8.00
C GLY A 196 38.56 23.02 7.45
N LEU A 197 38.49 22.87 6.12
CA LEU A 197 39.08 21.80 5.30
C LEU A 197 40.63 21.89 5.20
N ALA A 198 41.30 21.92 6.35
CA ALA A 198 42.76 21.96 6.44
C ALA A 198 43.35 20.55 6.52
N ARG A 199 44.29 20.21 5.62
CA ARG A 199 44.95 18.90 5.61
C ARG A 199 45.60 18.58 6.96
N LYS A 200 45.28 17.41 7.50
CA LYS A 200 45.77 16.90 8.78
C LYS A 200 47.03 16.04 8.57
N ALA A 201 47.74 15.79 9.68
CA ALA A 201 48.79 14.78 9.68
C ALA A 201 48.16 13.37 9.76
N ALA A 202 48.80 12.38 9.14
CA ALA A 202 48.49 10.97 9.40
C ALA A 202 48.75 10.63 10.88
N PRO A 203 48.05 9.63 11.46
CA PRO A 203 48.22 9.27 12.87
C PRO A 203 49.63 8.75 13.13
N ASP A 204 50.11 8.82 14.38
CA ASP A 204 51.46 8.38 14.71
C ASP A 204 51.64 6.84 14.58
N PRO A 205 52.87 6.32 14.42
CA PRO A 205 53.10 4.90 14.18
C PRO A 205 52.61 3.97 15.30
N ALA A 206 52.45 4.44 16.54
CA ALA A 206 51.90 3.62 17.62
C ALA A 206 50.38 3.48 17.46
N LEU A 207 49.67 4.56 17.11
CA LEU A 207 48.25 4.50 16.80
C LEU A 207 47.98 3.68 15.53
N GLN A 208 48.80 3.83 14.47
CA GLN A 208 48.71 2.97 13.28
C GLN A 208 48.89 1.48 13.62
N THR A 209 49.79 1.16 14.55
CA THR A 209 50.01 -0.24 15.01
C THR A 209 48.77 -0.79 15.72
N ILE A 210 48.08 0.02 16.53
CA ILE A 210 46.84 -0.38 17.23
C ILE A 210 45.71 -0.60 16.22
N LEU A 211 45.47 0.35 15.30
CA LEU A 211 44.39 0.26 14.32
C LEU A 211 44.59 -0.91 13.34
N ASN A 212 45.81 -1.11 12.83
CA ASN A 212 46.12 -2.25 11.96
C ASN A 212 46.05 -3.59 12.72
N GLY A 213 46.46 -3.62 13.99
CA GLY A 213 46.37 -4.81 14.83
C GLY A 213 44.92 -5.20 15.15
N LEU A 214 44.06 -4.22 15.41
CA LEU A 214 42.61 -4.39 15.56
C LEU A 214 41.99 -4.93 14.27
N MET A 215 42.25 -4.28 13.13
CA MET A 215 41.75 -4.73 11.82
C MET A 215 42.17 -6.18 11.51
N THR A 216 43.42 -6.56 11.81
CA THR A 216 43.89 -7.95 11.61
C THR A 216 43.09 -8.97 12.43
N ARG A 217 42.65 -8.63 13.64
CA ARG A 217 41.76 -9.50 14.45
C ARG A 217 40.33 -9.52 13.92
N ILE A 218 39.80 -8.37 13.47
CA ILE A 218 38.49 -8.28 12.82
C ILE A 218 38.46 -9.19 11.57
N VAL A 219 39.49 -9.14 10.72
CA VAL A 219 39.66 -10.04 9.57
C VAL A 219 39.70 -11.53 9.98
N ALA A 220 40.41 -11.88 11.05
CA ALA A 220 40.46 -13.26 11.53
C ALA A 220 39.11 -13.75 12.09
N GLY A 221 38.37 -12.89 12.79
CA GLY A 221 37.04 -13.17 13.30
C GLY A 221 36.00 -13.36 12.19
N TRP A 222 35.99 -12.48 11.18
CA TRP A 222 35.09 -12.61 10.03
C TRP A 222 35.36 -13.86 9.19
N ARG A 223 36.64 -14.22 8.95
CA ARG A 223 37.00 -15.52 8.35
C ARG A 223 36.55 -16.71 9.19
N THR A 224 36.43 -16.54 10.51
CA THR A 224 35.90 -17.60 11.40
C THR A 224 34.37 -17.65 11.37
N ARG A 225 33.68 -16.49 11.27
CA ARG A 225 32.21 -16.39 11.26
C ARG A 225 31.61 -16.85 9.93
N LEU A 226 32.17 -16.42 8.80
CA LEU A 226 31.67 -16.71 7.44
C LEU A 226 32.37 -17.90 6.77
N GLY A 227 33.38 -18.50 7.43
CA GLY A 227 34.13 -19.64 6.92
C GLY A 227 34.96 -19.31 5.67
N ASN A 228 34.84 -20.13 4.61
CA ASN A 228 35.67 -20.06 3.41
C ASN A 228 35.30 -18.89 2.45
N VAL A 229 34.91 -17.73 2.97
CA VAL A 229 34.88 -16.50 2.17
C VAL A 229 36.32 -16.11 1.84
N GLY A 230 36.61 -15.86 0.55
CA GLY A 230 37.95 -15.56 0.04
C GLY A 230 38.49 -14.18 0.39
N LEU A 231 38.09 -13.62 1.55
CA LEU A 231 38.35 -12.27 2.03
C LEU A 231 39.72 -11.75 1.54
N PRO A 232 39.74 -10.76 0.63
CA PRO A 232 40.90 -10.47 -0.21
C PRO A 232 42.05 -9.84 0.58
N SER A 233 43.16 -9.51 -0.09
CA SER A 233 44.31 -8.89 0.59
C SER A 233 43.96 -7.47 1.09
N VAL A 234 43.65 -7.35 2.38
CA VAL A 234 43.27 -6.06 3.00
C VAL A 234 44.51 -5.19 3.25
N THR A 235 44.44 -3.96 2.75
CA THR A 235 45.44 -2.90 2.87
C THR A 235 44.78 -1.72 3.57
N VAL A 236 45.46 -1.10 4.54
CA VAL A 236 44.96 0.09 5.25
C VAL A 236 45.73 1.32 4.81
N SER A 237 45.02 2.40 4.52
CA SER A 237 45.57 3.73 4.28
C SER A 237 45.01 4.75 5.27
N TYR A 238 45.74 5.85 5.48
CA TYR A 238 45.32 6.98 6.31
C TYR A 238 45.26 8.22 5.42
N ALA A 239 44.07 8.79 5.23
CA ALA A 239 43.87 10.00 4.46
C ALA A 239 44.37 11.24 5.23
N THR A 240 44.71 12.30 4.49
CA THR A 240 45.13 13.59 5.06
C THR A 240 44.18 14.74 4.75
N GLY A 241 43.23 14.54 3.83
CA GLY A 241 42.07 15.42 3.64
C GLY A 241 40.97 15.14 4.67
N ALA A 242 39.98 16.02 4.75
CA ALA A 242 38.76 15.84 5.53
C ALA A 242 37.56 15.83 4.58
N LEU A 243 36.53 15.04 4.89
CA LEU A 243 35.31 14.92 4.09
C LEU A 243 34.32 16.06 4.39
N LYS A 244 33.27 16.17 3.56
CA LYS A 244 32.29 17.27 3.59
C LYS A 244 31.00 16.92 4.37
N THR A 245 30.65 15.64 4.47
CA THR A 245 29.41 15.20 5.15
C THR A 245 29.42 15.58 6.63
N ALA A 246 28.24 15.88 7.18
CA ALA A 246 28.05 16.09 8.61
C ALA A 246 27.97 14.78 9.42
N THR A 247 27.89 13.65 8.72
CA THR A 247 27.47 12.34 9.22
C THR A 247 28.45 11.23 8.81
N GLY A 248 28.91 10.47 9.81
CA GLY A 248 29.38 9.08 9.68
C GLY A 248 30.74 8.78 9.03
N LEU A 249 31.19 9.51 8.01
CA LEU A 249 32.31 9.07 7.14
C LEU A 249 33.71 9.16 7.81
N ASP A 250 33.98 8.15 8.64
CA ASP A 250 35.23 7.90 9.36
C ASP A 250 36.25 7.08 8.54
N ALA A 251 35.77 6.32 7.55
CA ALA A 251 36.56 5.56 6.58
C ALA A 251 35.78 5.36 5.26
N TYR A 252 36.35 4.59 4.32
CA TYR A 252 35.62 3.84 3.28
C TYR A 252 36.49 2.73 2.70
N ALA A 253 35.86 1.76 2.04
CA ALA A 253 36.52 0.68 1.30
C ALA A 253 36.59 0.98 -0.20
N THR A 254 37.61 0.44 -0.87
CA THR A 254 37.67 0.37 -2.34
C THR A 254 38.36 -0.91 -2.78
N ALA A 255 37.98 -1.46 -3.93
CA ALA A 255 38.77 -2.49 -4.59
C ALA A 255 40.16 -1.92 -4.96
N THR A 256 41.19 -2.77 -4.93
CA THR A 256 42.50 -2.43 -5.50
C THR A 256 42.42 -2.29 -7.03
N PRO A 257 43.31 -1.50 -7.68
CA PRO A 257 43.30 -1.31 -9.14
C PRO A 257 43.48 -2.57 -10.00
N ASN A 258 43.85 -3.71 -9.40
CA ASN A 258 43.96 -5.00 -10.08
C ASN A 258 42.80 -5.97 -9.76
N GLY A 259 41.94 -5.65 -8.78
CA GLY A 259 40.95 -6.56 -8.21
C GLY A 259 41.52 -7.68 -7.32
N ASP A 260 42.76 -7.59 -6.84
CA ASP A 260 43.47 -8.63 -6.06
C ASP A 260 43.49 -8.40 -4.53
N GLY A 261 42.90 -7.29 -4.09
CA GLY A 261 42.89 -6.79 -2.73
C GLY A 261 41.81 -5.75 -2.45
N CYS A 262 41.63 -5.41 -1.18
CA CYS A 262 40.74 -4.35 -0.70
C CYS A 262 41.57 -3.27 0.00
N LEU A 263 41.25 -1.99 -0.25
CA LEU A 263 41.90 -0.83 0.34
C LEU A 263 40.90 -0.06 1.21
N ILE A 264 41.04 -0.20 2.53
CA ILE A 264 40.30 0.59 3.52
C ILE A 264 41.07 1.89 3.77
N THR A 265 40.44 3.04 3.58
CA THR A 265 41.04 4.36 3.77
C THR A 265 40.41 5.04 4.97
N ILE A 266 41.16 5.16 6.07
CA ILE A 266 40.71 5.78 7.33
C ILE A 266 40.95 7.29 7.29
N TYR A 267 39.96 8.08 7.70
CA TYR A 267 39.99 9.54 7.66
C TYR A 267 40.31 10.19 9.02
N PRO A 268 40.68 11.49 9.05
CA PRO A 268 41.07 12.17 10.28
C PRO A 268 40.01 12.19 11.38
N LEU A 269 38.72 12.11 11.04
CA LEU A 269 37.64 12.19 12.02
C LEU A 269 37.75 11.03 13.04
N LEU A 270 37.94 9.79 12.56
CA LEU A 270 38.07 8.59 13.39
C LEU A 270 39.29 8.65 14.31
N TYR A 271 40.45 9.06 13.78
CA TYR A 271 41.71 8.99 14.52
C TYR A 271 42.06 10.26 15.32
N GLU A 272 41.42 11.40 15.06
CA GLU A 272 41.51 12.59 15.92
C GLU A 272 40.52 12.53 17.10
N HIS A 273 39.30 11.99 16.89
CA HIS A 273 38.27 11.89 17.94
C HIS A 273 38.28 10.56 18.71
N ILE A 274 39.28 9.71 18.52
CA ILE A 274 39.45 8.40 19.20
C ILE A 274 39.55 8.44 20.75
N VAL A 275 39.56 9.64 21.34
CA VAL A 275 39.50 9.88 22.80
C VAL A 275 38.12 10.33 23.30
N GLU A 276 37.18 10.58 22.38
CA GLU A 276 35.79 10.97 22.62
C GLU A 276 34.83 9.89 22.08
N LEU A 277 35.12 9.33 20.90
CA LEU A 277 34.56 8.08 20.40
C LEU A 277 34.94 6.91 21.33
N THR A 278 34.05 5.92 21.45
CA THR A 278 34.41 4.69 22.17
C THR A 278 35.27 3.78 21.29
N PRO A 279 36.29 3.09 21.84
CA PRO A 279 37.03 2.06 21.12
C PRO A 279 36.14 0.96 20.50
N ALA A 280 34.94 0.73 21.04
CA ALA A 280 33.97 -0.20 20.48
C ALA A 280 33.33 0.33 19.18
N TYR A 281 32.99 1.62 19.13
CA TYR A 281 32.48 2.27 17.92
C TYR A 281 33.55 2.30 16.81
N VAL A 282 34.81 2.58 17.16
CA VAL A 282 35.95 2.48 16.22
C VAL A 282 36.09 1.05 15.69
N ALA A 283 35.90 0.03 16.53
CA ALA A 283 35.93 -1.36 16.09
C ALA A 283 34.75 -1.73 15.17
N PHE A 284 33.57 -1.12 15.38
CA PHE A 284 32.37 -1.25 14.54
C PHE A 284 32.57 -0.65 13.14
N VAL A 285 33.01 0.60 13.03
CA VAL A 285 33.33 1.23 11.72
C VAL A 285 34.35 0.35 10.96
N LEU A 286 35.39 -0.13 11.62
CA LEU A 286 36.39 -1.00 10.99
C LEU A 286 35.86 -2.42 10.63
N ALA A 287 34.69 -2.83 11.10
CA ALA A 287 34.01 -4.05 10.63
C ALA A 287 33.03 -3.78 9.49
N HIS A 288 32.33 -2.63 9.49
CA HIS A 288 31.54 -2.13 8.34
C HIS A 288 32.40 -2.09 7.08
N GLU A 289 33.55 -1.42 7.16
CA GLU A 289 34.50 -1.30 6.04
C GLU A 289 35.09 -2.64 5.58
N LEU A 290 35.25 -3.59 6.50
CA LEU A 290 35.67 -4.93 6.12
C LEU A 290 34.54 -5.71 5.45
N PHE A 291 33.27 -5.44 5.81
CA PHE A 291 32.15 -6.07 5.15
C PHE A 291 32.08 -5.65 3.67
N HIS A 292 32.30 -4.39 3.31
CA HIS A 292 32.47 -4.02 1.89
C HIS A 292 33.59 -4.81 1.18
N CYS A 293 34.67 -5.21 1.87
CA CYS A 293 35.67 -6.12 1.32
C CYS A 293 35.17 -7.57 1.14
N VAL A 294 34.16 -8.00 1.90
CA VAL A 294 33.39 -9.24 1.65
C VAL A 294 32.46 -9.07 0.44
N GLU A 295 31.78 -7.94 0.32
CA GLU A 295 30.89 -7.62 -0.79
C GLU A 295 31.64 -7.59 -2.13
N PHE A 296 32.84 -6.98 -2.18
CA PHE A 296 33.70 -7.00 -3.38
C PHE A 296 34.10 -8.43 -3.81
N GLU A 297 34.29 -9.36 -2.86
CA GLU A 297 34.60 -10.77 -3.12
C GLU A 297 33.36 -11.58 -3.52
N TRP A 298 32.17 -11.21 -3.01
CA TRP A 298 30.92 -11.85 -3.36
C TRP A 298 30.37 -11.38 -4.71
N ALA A 299 30.47 -10.09 -5.02
CA ALA A 299 29.88 -9.44 -6.18
C ALA A 299 30.80 -8.32 -6.71
N PRO A 300 31.87 -8.67 -7.46
CA PRO A 300 32.70 -7.68 -8.12
C PRO A 300 31.87 -6.79 -9.05
N GLY A 301 31.79 -5.49 -8.75
CA GLY A 301 30.95 -4.54 -9.48
C GLY A 301 29.57 -4.23 -8.87
N PHE A 302 29.25 -4.73 -7.66
CA PHE A 302 27.93 -4.56 -7.03
C PHE A 302 27.42 -3.11 -6.98
N TRP A 303 28.31 -2.12 -6.98
CA TRP A 303 27.94 -0.69 -6.95
C TRP A 303 27.16 -0.22 -8.20
N MET A 304 27.07 -1.06 -9.24
CA MET A 304 26.24 -0.82 -10.44
C MET A 304 24.86 -1.51 -10.40
N THR A 305 24.57 -2.33 -9.38
CA THR A 305 23.37 -3.19 -9.35
C THR A 305 22.68 -3.21 -7.99
N ALA A 306 23.43 -3.03 -6.89
CA ALA A 306 22.91 -3.04 -5.53
C ALA A 306 22.46 -1.64 -5.08
N PRO A 307 21.23 -1.49 -4.54
CA PRO A 307 20.76 -0.25 -3.95
C PRO A 307 21.45 0.04 -2.61
N GLY A 308 21.34 1.28 -2.12
CA GLY A 308 22.03 1.76 -0.93
C GLY A 308 21.77 0.92 0.33
N TRP A 309 20.53 0.43 0.49
CA TRP A 309 20.10 -0.37 1.65
C TRP A 309 20.69 -1.80 1.68
N VAL A 310 21.12 -2.33 0.53
CA VAL A 310 21.89 -3.58 0.48
C VAL A 310 23.33 -3.33 0.88
N VAL A 311 23.98 -2.33 0.29
CA VAL A 311 25.42 -2.05 0.48
C VAL A 311 25.73 -1.50 1.86
N GLU A 312 25.15 -0.36 2.23
CA GLU A 312 25.42 0.26 3.53
C GLU A 312 24.62 -0.41 4.63
N GLY A 313 23.35 -0.75 4.39
CA GLY A 313 22.54 -1.46 5.38
C GLY A 313 23.06 -2.87 5.68
N GLY A 314 23.62 -3.57 4.68
CA GLY A 314 24.26 -4.87 4.87
C GLY A 314 25.58 -4.77 5.65
N ALA A 315 26.39 -3.77 5.36
CA ALA A 315 27.63 -3.49 6.09
C ALA A 315 27.38 -3.02 7.54
N ASP A 316 26.38 -2.17 7.77
CA ASP A 316 25.95 -1.74 9.11
C ASP A 316 25.42 -2.93 9.88
N PHE A 317 24.52 -3.73 9.29
CA PHE A 317 24.03 -4.97 9.90
C PHE A 317 25.19 -5.89 10.31
N ALA A 318 26.18 -6.08 9.43
CA ALA A 318 27.35 -6.90 9.72
C ALA A 318 28.16 -6.33 10.91
N GLY A 319 28.37 -5.01 10.95
CA GLY A 319 29.00 -4.31 12.07
C GLY A 319 28.22 -4.49 13.38
N TYR A 320 26.91 -4.23 13.36
CA TYR A 320 26.01 -4.36 14.51
C TYR A 320 25.94 -5.80 15.01
N ASP A 321 25.79 -6.79 14.12
CA ASP A 321 25.76 -8.21 14.46
C ASP A 321 27.10 -8.73 15.03
N TYR A 322 28.24 -8.12 14.66
CA TYR A 322 29.55 -8.45 15.23
C TYR A 322 29.79 -7.78 16.61
N TYR A 323 29.15 -6.64 16.90
CA TYR A 323 29.36 -5.85 18.14
C TYR A 323 28.12 -5.57 19.02
N ARG A 324 26.98 -6.20 18.77
CA ARG A 324 25.61 -5.98 19.31
C ARG A 324 25.42 -5.75 20.83
N LYS A 325 26.45 -6.02 21.64
CA LYS A 325 26.47 -5.89 23.12
C LYS A 325 27.55 -4.94 23.63
N ARG A 326 28.29 -4.27 22.75
CA ARG A 326 29.45 -3.40 23.02
C ARG A 326 29.29 -1.98 22.44
N VAL A 327 28.48 -1.85 21.39
CA VAL A 327 28.23 -0.59 20.65
C VAL A 327 26.77 -0.17 20.86
N LYS A 328 26.55 1.15 20.89
CA LYS A 328 25.20 1.74 20.84
C LYS A 328 24.82 2.00 19.38
N VAL A 329 23.53 1.96 19.11
CA VAL A 329 22.96 2.54 17.88
C VAL A 329 23.35 4.01 17.76
N ASP A 330 23.67 4.42 16.56
CA ASP A 330 23.79 5.81 16.12
C ASP A 330 22.46 6.35 15.57
N ASP A 331 22.44 7.62 15.18
CA ASP A 331 21.24 8.26 14.65
C ASP A 331 20.86 7.72 13.25
N GLN A 332 21.81 7.07 12.54
CA GLN A 332 21.61 6.53 11.18
C GLN A 332 20.77 5.24 11.20
N PHE A 333 21.02 4.32 12.14
CA PHE A 333 20.16 3.15 12.33
C PHE A 333 18.86 3.54 13.08
N LEU A 334 18.86 4.55 13.96
CA LEU A 334 17.61 5.04 14.59
C LEU A 334 16.59 5.56 13.56
N ALA A 335 17.04 6.13 12.44
CA ALA A 335 16.18 6.54 11.33
C ALA A 335 15.33 5.40 10.72
N TRP A 336 15.64 4.12 10.98
CA TRP A 336 14.72 3.00 10.67
C TRP A 336 13.39 3.08 11.44
N PHE A 337 13.42 3.52 12.70
CA PHE A 337 12.22 3.60 13.56
C PHE A 337 11.52 4.95 13.52
N GLU A 338 12.21 5.99 13.05
CA GLU A 338 11.77 7.39 13.11
C GLU A 338 11.19 7.82 11.75
N ALA A 339 11.96 7.74 10.66
CA ALA A 339 11.49 7.92 9.29
C ALA A 339 10.91 6.60 8.75
N ARG A 340 9.69 6.25 9.19
CA ARG A 340 9.01 4.97 8.87
C ARG A 340 8.34 4.97 7.49
N ASP A 341 7.92 6.14 7.07
CA ASP A 341 7.34 6.50 5.76
C ASP A 341 8.36 6.49 4.61
N ALA A 342 9.66 6.60 4.91
CA ALA A 342 10.69 6.56 3.86
C ALA A 342 10.71 5.20 3.12
N PRO A 343 10.59 5.20 1.78
CA PRO A 343 10.75 4.01 0.94
C PRO A 343 12.07 3.27 1.21
N LEU A 344 12.09 1.95 1.10
CA LEU A 344 13.34 1.18 1.26
C LEU A 344 14.39 1.60 0.22
N SER A 345 13.97 1.91 -1.02
CA SER A 345 14.82 2.42 -2.10
C SER A 345 15.64 3.66 -1.70
N ALA A 346 15.02 4.60 -0.99
CA ALA A 346 15.65 5.84 -0.53
C ALA A 346 16.63 5.66 0.64
N ARG A 347 16.80 4.45 1.18
CA ARG A 347 17.64 4.17 2.36
C ARG A 347 19.06 3.72 1.99
N ALA A 348 19.97 4.01 2.90
CA ALA A 348 21.33 3.46 2.91
C ALA A 348 21.55 2.70 4.24
N TYR A 349 22.40 3.22 5.11
CA TYR A 349 22.67 2.78 6.49
C TYR A 349 21.43 2.28 7.27
N SER A 350 20.34 3.05 7.27
CA SER A 350 19.09 2.67 7.96
C SER A 350 18.45 1.37 7.47
N GLY A 351 18.78 0.91 6.25
CA GLY A 351 18.40 -0.40 5.72
C GLY A 351 18.92 -1.60 6.55
N ALA A 352 19.87 -1.38 7.45
CA ALA A 352 20.29 -2.37 8.45
C ALA A 352 19.13 -2.93 9.29
N GLY A 353 18.06 -2.15 9.49
CA GLY A 353 16.86 -2.61 10.18
C GLY A 353 16.14 -3.77 9.46
N LEU A 354 16.16 -3.82 8.13
CA LEU A 354 15.58 -4.91 7.33
C LEU A 354 16.33 -6.23 7.56
N TRP A 355 17.66 -6.18 7.54
CA TRP A 355 18.51 -7.35 7.77
C TRP A 355 18.38 -7.88 9.21
N GLU A 356 18.08 -7.01 10.17
CA GLU A 356 17.72 -7.40 11.54
C GLU A 356 16.31 -8.00 11.67
N VAL A 357 15.32 -7.56 10.86
CA VAL A 357 14.01 -8.23 10.75
C VAL A 357 14.22 -9.67 10.26
N ALA A 358 14.95 -9.84 9.15
CA ALA A 358 15.28 -11.14 8.58
C ALA A 358 15.99 -12.07 9.60
N ALA A 359 17.00 -11.54 10.31
CA ALA A 359 17.69 -12.25 11.39
C ALA A 359 16.74 -12.69 12.52
N ALA A 360 15.75 -11.85 12.85
CA ALA A 360 14.76 -12.12 13.90
C ALA A 360 13.66 -13.10 13.46
N GLU A 361 13.50 -13.38 12.17
CA GLU A 361 12.66 -14.47 11.64
C GLU A 361 13.44 -15.79 11.45
N GLY A 362 14.77 -15.73 11.55
CA GLY A 362 15.65 -16.90 11.36
C GLY A 362 16.12 -17.09 9.91
N ILE A 363 15.84 -16.12 9.03
CA ILE A 363 16.47 -16.00 7.71
C ILE A 363 17.94 -15.60 7.93
N ASP A 364 18.88 -16.23 7.23
CA ASP A 364 20.32 -15.89 7.32
C ASP A 364 20.64 -14.66 6.46
N PRO A 365 20.85 -13.46 7.04
CA PRO A 365 20.99 -12.24 6.25
C PRO A 365 22.27 -12.26 5.42
N TYR A 366 23.32 -12.99 5.83
CA TYR A 366 24.54 -13.10 5.05
C TYR A 366 24.33 -13.87 3.74
N SER A 367 23.43 -14.86 3.73
CA SER A 367 23.02 -15.53 2.50
C SER A 367 22.15 -14.63 1.63
N SER A 368 21.18 -13.92 2.23
CA SER A 368 20.30 -13.00 1.52
C SER A 368 21.03 -11.80 0.89
N ILE A 369 21.85 -11.07 1.67
CA ILE A 369 22.72 -9.97 1.19
C ILE A 369 23.60 -10.45 0.02
N LYS A 370 24.17 -11.65 0.13
CA LYS A 370 25.03 -12.23 -0.90
C LYS A 370 24.33 -12.53 -2.22
N VAL A 371 22.99 -12.65 -2.25
CA VAL A 371 22.22 -12.74 -3.49
C VAL A 371 21.75 -11.34 -3.92
N ALA A 372 21.25 -10.52 -2.99
CA ALA A 372 20.82 -9.13 -3.22
C ALA A 372 21.91 -8.29 -3.92
N LEU A 373 23.18 -8.42 -3.52
CA LEU A 373 24.32 -7.73 -4.14
C LEU A 373 24.54 -8.07 -5.64
N ARG A 374 23.93 -9.16 -6.14
CA ARG A 374 23.96 -9.57 -7.56
C ARG A 374 22.60 -9.47 -8.23
N ALA A 375 21.55 -9.11 -7.50
CA ALA A 375 20.26 -8.76 -8.10
C ALA A 375 20.40 -7.42 -8.83
N ALA A 376 19.53 -7.20 -9.81
CA ALA A 376 19.41 -5.96 -10.55
C ALA A 376 17.93 -5.78 -10.92
N GLY A 377 17.42 -4.56 -10.80
CA GLY A 377 16.00 -4.25 -10.89
C GLY A 377 15.60 -3.24 -9.81
N ASN A 378 14.29 -3.08 -9.61
CA ASN A 378 13.72 -2.31 -8.52
C ASN A 378 13.89 -3.03 -7.17
N THR A 379 13.51 -2.37 -6.08
CA THR A 379 13.59 -2.90 -4.71
C THR A 379 12.83 -4.23 -4.57
N GLU A 380 11.71 -4.42 -5.27
CA GLU A 380 10.94 -5.68 -5.26
C GLU A 380 11.74 -6.87 -5.81
N ALA A 381 12.37 -6.72 -6.99
CA ALA A 381 13.21 -7.76 -7.58
C ALA A 381 14.43 -8.10 -6.70
N VAL A 382 14.97 -7.10 -5.98
CA VAL A 382 16.08 -7.30 -5.03
C VAL A 382 15.62 -8.03 -3.77
N LEU A 383 14.43 -7.71 -3.23
CA LEU A 383 13.80 -8.43 -2.11
C LEU A 383 13.50 -9.89 -2.46
N ALA A 384 12.91 -10.14 -3.62
CA ALA A 384 12.63 -11.50 -4.11
C ALA A 384 13.92 -12.32 -4.26
N ALA A 385 14.94 -11.76 -4.91
CA ALA A 385 16.25 -12.40 -5.03
C ALA A 385 16.93 -12.66 -3.66
N ALA A 386 16.66 -11.83 -2.65
CA ALA A 386 17.14 -12.01 -1.29
C ALA A 386 16.38 -13.07 -0.47
N GLY A 387 15.23 -13.57 -0.97
CA GLY A 387 14.30 -14.41 -0.21
C GLY A 387 13.50 -13.64 0.85
N LEU A 388 13.34 -12.33 0.65
CA LEU A 388 12.70 -11.37 1.55
C LEU A 388 11.34 -10.88 1.01
N ASN A 389 10.62 -11.75 0.29
CA ASN A 389 9.32 -11.47 -0.32
C ASN A 389 8.20 -12.44 0.16
N THR A 390 8.42 -13.25 1.19
CA THR A 390 7.38 -14.16 1.69
C THR A 390 6.26 -13.36 2.38
N PRO A 391 4.98 -13.79 2.31
CA PRO A 391 3.87 -13.07 2.94
C PRO A 391 4.06 -12.84 4.45
N GLN A 392 4.65 -13.82 5.16
CA GLN A 392 5.02 -13.66 6.57
C GLN A 392 6.03 -12.54 6.76
N PHE A 393 7.14 -12.53 6.02
CA PHE A 393 8.21 -11.54 6.16
C PHE A 393 7.71 -10.13 5.84
N LEU A 394 6.92 -9.96 4.77
CA LEU A 394 6.37 -8.66 4.39
C LEU A 394 5.36 -8.14 5.43
N LEU A 395 4.63 -9.02 6.12
CA LEU A 395 3.72 -8.67 7.22
C LEU A 395 4.47 -8.38 8.55
N ASP A 396 5.50 -9.16 8.84
CA ASP A 396 6.30 -9.03 10.07
C ASP A 396 7.25 -7.83 10.01
N TRP A 397 7.76 -7.43 8.85
CA TRP A 397 8.65 -6.27 8.72
C TRP A 397 8.04 -5.00 9.33
N PRO A 398 6.87 -4.49 8.90
CA PRO A 398 6.33 -3.27 9.48
C PRO A 398 6.03 -3.40 10.97
N SER A 399 5.36 -4.48 11.39
CA SER A 399 5.01 -4.73 12.81
C SER A 399 6.26 -4.83 13.71
N ARG A 400 7.36 -5.41 13.24
CA ARG A 400 8.64 -5.48 13.97
C ARG A 400 9.36 -4.15 14.11
N THR A 401 8.96 -3.09 13.39
CA THR A 401 9.48 -1.73 13.63
C THR A 401 8.91 -1.08 14.89
N VAL A 402 7.96 -1.72 15.57
CA VAL A 402 7.34 -1.20 16.80
C VAL A 402 8.24 -1.35 18.02
N ARG A 403 8.27 -0.28 18.81
CA ARG A 403 9.01 -0.14 20.06
C ARG A 403 8.14 0.30 21.24
N SER A 404 6.82 0.12 21.15
CA SER A 404 5.86 0.52 22.19
C SER A 404 5.95 -0.31 23.48
N GLN A 405 5.35 0.21 24.56
CA GLN A 405 5.10 -0.55 25.79
C GLN A 405 3.75 -1.27 25.81
N ALA A 406 2.78 -0.83 24.99
CA ALA A 406 1.42 -1.34 24.97
C ALA A 406 1.30 -2.71 24.27
N TYR A 407 2.00 -2.87 23.13
CA TYR A 407 1.93 -4.07 22.31
C TYR A 407 2.95 -5.08 22.83
N THR A 408 2.49 -6.28 23.20
CA THR A 408 3.34 -7.31 23.82
C THR A 408 3.44 -8.61 23.01
N HIS A 409 2.77 -8.67 21.85
CA HIS A 409 2.86 -9.79 20.92
C HIS A 409 4.25 -9.85 20.25
N PRO A 410 4.89 -11.02 20.08
CA PRO A 410 6.26 -11.12 19.57
C PRO A 410 6.50 -10.48 18.20
N SER A 411 5.57 -10.59 17.24
CA SER A 411 5.69 -9.95 15.91
C SER A 411 5.67 -8.42 15.99
N TRP A 412 5.02 -7.84 17.00
CA TRP A 412 5.00 -6.39 17.23
C TRP A 412 6.20 -5.90 18.06
N SER A 413 7.35 -6.56 17.93
CA SER A 413 8.56 -6.21 18.67
C SER A 413 9.86 -6.65 17.97
N MET A 414 10.85 -5.77 17.95
CA MET A 414 12.21 -6.10 17.50
C MET A 414 13.05 -6.68 18.65
N PRO A 415 13.60 -7.91 18.57
CA PRO A 415 14.38 -8.52 19.66
C PRO A 415 15.84 -8.01 19.73
N TRP A 416 16.04 -6.68 19.73
CA TRP A 416 17.36 -6.05 19.53
C TRP A 416 18.03 -5.58 20.83
N SER A 417 19.19 -6.15 21.18
CA SER A 417 19.76 -6.06 22.54
C SER A 417 20.57 -4.81 22.91
N GLY A 418 20.99 -3.99 21.94
CA GLY A 418 21.89 -2.84 22.21
C GLY A 418 21.16 -1.52 22.56
N ILE A 419 19.84 -1.47 22.35
CA ILE A 419 18.99 -0.28 22.53
C ILE A 419 18.64 -0.03 24.01
N GLY A 420 18.86 -1.03 24.87
CA GLY A 420 18.32 -1.09 26.23
C GLY A 420 17.14 -2.06 26.31
N ASP A 421 16.30 -1.93 27.33
CA ASP A 421 14.95 -2.52 27.35
C ASP A 421 14.02 -1.86 26.32
N GLY A 422 14.35 -0.64 25.90
CA GLY A 422 14.21 -0.21 24.51
C GLY A 422 12.83 0.27 24.06
N ARG A 423 11.83 0.04 24.91
CA ARG A 423 10.43 0.35 24.66
C ARG A 423 10.16 1.86 24.75
N HIS A 424 10.45 2.56 23.66
CA HIS A 424 10.10 3.95 23.40
C HIS A 424 8.93 3.98 22.42
N GLU A 425 7.81 4.60 22.81
CA GLU A 425 6.62 4.73 21.95
C GLU A 425 6.97 5.49 20.66
N ASN A 426 7.04 4.76 19.55
CA ASN A 426 7.20 5.28 18.18
C ASN A 426 5.90 5.13 17.36
N PHE A 427 4.76 4.96 18.03
CA PHE A 427 3.45 5.23 17.44
C PHE A 427 3.16 6.71 17.59
N GLU A 428 2.76 7.33 16.48
CA GLU A 428 1.96 8.54 16.56
C GLU A 428 0.53 8.15 16.96
N LYS A 429 -0.10 8.92 17.84
CA LYS A 429 -1.51 8.70 18.17
C LYS A 429 -2.37 9.32 17.08
N GLY A 430 -2.84 8.46 16.17
CA GLY A 430 -3.66 8.82 15.02
C GLY A 430 -5.10 9.19 15.37
N SER A 431 -5.91 9.30 14.32
CA SER A 431 -7.31 9.68 14.34
C SER A 431 -8.22 8.68 15.07
N THR A 432 -9.36 9.17 15.55
CA THR A 432 -10.44 8.34 16.08
C THR A 432 -11.30 7.83 14.92
N ILE A 433 -11.49 6.51 14.84
CA ILE A 433 -12.45 5.89 13.92
C ILE A 433 -13.84 6.04 14.55
N GLY A 434 -14.66 6.94 13.99
CA GLY A 434 -15.99 7.27 14.49
C GLY A 434 -17.06 6.23 14.10
N LEU A 435 -18.33 6.52 14.36
CA LEU A 435 -19.44 5.76 13.76
C LEU A 435 -19.60 6.15 12.28
N GLY A 436 -19.92 5.18 11.43
CA GLY A 436 -19.97 5.34 9.98
C GLY A 436 -18.79 4.66 9.30
N GLY A 437 -18.47 5.12 8.08
CA GLY A 437 -17.35 4.61 7.31
C GLY A 437 -16.03 5.31 7.61
N THR A 438 -14.93 4.60 7.44
CA THR A 438 -13.56 5.14 7.47
C THR A 438 -12.65 4.32 6.56
N ASN A 439 -11.99 4.93 5.59
CA ASN A 439 -10.90 4.27 4.86
C ASN A 439 -9.57 4.54 5.55
N VAL A 440 -8.70 3.54 5.58
CA VAL A 440 -7.32 3.65 6.05
C VAL A 440 -6.42 3.22 4.91
N HIS A 441 -5.65 4.17 4.37
CA HIS A 441 -4.66 3.90 3.33
C HIS A 441 -3.34 3.51 3.99
N GLY A 442 -2.78 2.38 3.59
CA GLY A 442 -1.45 1.96 3.95
C GLY A 442 -0.36 2.71 3.17
N PRO A 443 0.89 2.64 3.64
CA PRO A 443 2.02 3.18 2.90
C PRO A 443 2.35 2.33 1.66
N ALA A 444 3.22 2.85 0.80
CA ALA A 444 3.65 2.26 -0.47
C ALA A 444 5.19 2.16 -0.55
N ASN A 445 5.73 1.72 -1.70
CA ASN A 445 7.15 1.77 -2.05
C ASN A 445 8.08 1.07 -1.03
N PHE A 446 7.60 -0.03 -0.45
CA PHE A 446 8.30 -0.80 0.59
C PHE A 446 8.75 0.06 1.78
N SER A 447 7.91 1.02 2.19
CA SER A 447 8.02 1.70 3.48
C SER A 447 7.15 1.03 4.55
N HIS A 448 7.32 1.40 5.81
CA HIS A 448 6.73 0.72 6.97
C HIS A 448 6.05 1.66 7.96
N ALA A 449 5.39 2.71 7.46
CA ALA A 449 4.59 3.61 8.27
C ALA A 449 3.37 2.89 8.88
N LEU A 450 3.47 2.57 10.18
CA LEU A 450 2.37 2.03 10.97
C LEU A 450 1.48 3.12 11.56
N GLN A 451 0.19 2.82 11.66
CA GLN A 451 -0.83 3.74 12.16
C GLN A 451 -1.46 3.17 13.43
N ALA A 452 -1.90 4.05 14.34
CA ALA A 452 -2.55 3.64 15.59
C ALA A 452 -3.75 4.54 15.89
N HIS A 453 -4.93 3.92 16.00
CA HIS A 453 -6.22 4.58 16.08
C HIS A 453 -6.98 4.17 17.34
N VAL A 454 -8.08 4.87 17.58
CA VAL A 454 -9.02 4.55 18.66
C VAL A 454 -10.43 4.46 18.08
N PHE A 455 -11.15 3.37 18.36
CA PHE A 455 -12.57 3.26 18.07
C PHE A 455 -13.38 4.20 18.97
N GLY A 456 -14.26 5.00 18.38
CA GLY A 456 -14.96 6.10 19.04
C GLY A 456 -15.99 5.68 20.10
N GLU A 457 -16.44 6.65 20.90
CA GLU A 457 -17.48 6.42 21.90
C GLU A 457 -18.79 5.95 21.24
N GLY A 458 -19.28 4.78 21.64
CA GLY A 458 -20.48 4.16 21.07
C GLY A 458 -20.25 3.33 19.81
N VAL A 459 -19.00 3.08 19.41
CA VAL A 459 -18.64 2.03 18.44
C VAL A 459 -18.60 0.68 19.17
N ASP A 460 -19.56 -0.20 18.91
CA ASP A 460 -19.63 -1.55 19.48
C ASP A 460 -19.04 -2.60 18.53
N ILE A 461 -19.35 -2.45 17.24
CA ILE A 461 -18.94 -3.33 16.15
C ILE A 461 -18.07 -2.54 15.18
N VAL A 462 -17.04 -3.19 14.62
CA VAL A 462 -16.24 -2.69 13.52
C VAL A 462 -16.10 -3.81 12.48
N THR A 463 -16.71 -3.63 11.32
CA THR A 463 -16.46 -4.47 10.16
C THR A 463 -15.22 -3.93 9.44
N VAL A 464 -14.16 -4.73 9.31
CA VAL A 464 -12.96 -4.32 8.57
C VAL A 464 -12.85 -5.17 7.32
N ARG A 465 -12.87 -4.51 6.16
CA ARG A 465 -12.62 -5.11 4.85
C ARG A 465 -11.24 -4.70 4.37
N ASN A 466 -10.33 -5.64 4.25
CA ASN A 466 -9.07 -5.41 3.54
C ASN A 466 -9.39 -5.14 2.04
N LYS A 467 -8.55 -4.40 1.33
CA LYS A 467 -8.80 -3.97 -0.06
C LYS A 467 -7.50 -3.98 -0.87
N GLY A 468 -7.22 -5.05 -1.61
CA GLY A 468 -5.96 -5.20 -2.36
C GLY A 468 -5.22 -6.51 -2.05
N LYS A 469 -4.01 -6.62 -2.61
CA LYS A 469 -3.18 -7.84 -2.58
C LYS A 469 -2.26 -7.94 -1.34
N HIS A 470 -2.18 -6.92 -0.50
CA HIS A 470 -1.46 -6.96 0.78
C HIS A 470 -2.20 -7.75 1.87
N LEU A 471 -1.46 -8.19 2.89
CA LEU A 471 -2.00 -8.66 4.16
C LEU A 471 -2.16 -7.50 5.15
N LEU A 472 -3.13 -7.58 6.05
CA LEU A 472 -3.46 -6.52 7.00
C LEU A 472 -3.44 -7.05 8.45
N SER A 473 -2.50 -6.56 9.27
CA SER A 473 -2.48 -6.80 10.71
C SER A 473 -3.28 -5.75 11.48
N LEU A 474 -4.19 -6.21 12.34
CA LEU A 474 -4.94 -5.43 13.32
C LEU A 474 -4.57 -5.91 14.74
N ALA A 475 -3.84 -5.09 15.49
CA ALA A 475 -3.26 -5.49 16.78
C ALA A 475 -3.76 -4.66 17.97
N ASN A 476 -3.71 -5.25 19.17
CA ASN A 476 -3.96 -4.59 20.45
C ASN A 476 -2.91 -5.01 21.51
N ASP A 477 -3.20 -4.84 22.82
CA ASP A 477 -2.27 -5.19 23.90
C ASP A 477 -1.99 -6.71 24.04
N ARG A 478 -2.83 -7.55 23.44
CA ARG A 478 -2.91 -9.01 23.65
C ARG A 478 -2.76 -9.84 22.38
N GLU A 479 -3.36 -9.41 21.28
CA GLU A 479 -3.48 -10.21 20.05
C GLU A 479 -3.09 -9.43 18.78
N ASN A 480 -2.86 -10.18 17.71
CA ASN A 480 -2.69 -9.70 16.36
C ASN A 480 -3.61 -10.51 15.44
N LEU A 481 -4.65 -9.87 14.91
CA LEU A 481 -5.49 -10.46 13.87
C LEU A 481 -4.86 -10.14 12.51
N VAL A 482 -4.80 -11.11 11.61
CA VAL A 482 -4.30 -10.94 10.24
C VAL A 482 -5.46 -11.16 9.30
N LEU A 483 -5.63 -10.26 8.31
CA LEU A 483 -6.63 -10.39 7.26
C LEU A 483 -5.97 -10.67 5.90
N GLY A 484 -6.60 -11.56 5.14
CA GLY A 484 -6.26 -11.87 3.74
C GLY A 484 -6.64 -10.76 2.75
N SER A 485 -6.18 -10.88 1.51
CA SER A 485 -6.52 -10.01 0.38
C SER A 485 -8.03 -9.93 0.13
N ASN A 486 -8.63 -8.74 0.27
CA ASN A 486 -10.09 -8.53 0.14
C ASN A 486 -10.97 -9.26 1.19
N GLU A 487 -10.38 -9.84 2.24
CA GLU A 487 -11.11 -10.48 3.35
C GLU A 487 -11.94 -9.44 4.12
N THR A 488 -12.97 -9.88 4.85
CA THR A 488 -13.80 -9.03 5.69
C THR A 488 -14.11 -9.70 7.03
N ILE A 489 -13.56 -9.13 8.11
CA ILE A 489 -13.79 -9.56 9.48
C ILE A 489 -14.82 -8.65 10.18
N ARG A 490 -15.56 -9.19 11.15
CA ARG A 490 -16.38 -8.39 12.08
C ARG A 490 -15.81 -8.47 13.48
N LEU A 491 -15.46 -7.32 14.05
CA LEU A 491 -14.87 -7.17 15.38
C LEU A 491 -15.89 -6.57 16.34
N CYS A 492 -16.07 -7.18 17.50
CA CYS A 492 -16.68 -6.56 18.67
C CYS A 492 -15.58 -5.88 19.50
N THR A 493 -15.70 -4.57 19.76
CA THR A 493 -14.70 -3.81 20.51
C THR A 493 -14.72 -4.09 22.02
N ASP A 494 -15.82 -4.69 22.52
CA ASP A 494 -16.06 -5.00 23.93
C ASP A 494 -17.18 -6.05 24.05
N GLU A 495 -16.83 -7.29 24.42
CA GLU A 495 -17.74 -8.42 24.60
C GLU A 495 -18.99 -8.08 25.41
N SER A 496 -18.89 -7.17 26.39
CA SER A 496 -20.04 -6.79 27.23
C SER A 496 -21.11 -5.96 26.50
N ARG A 497 -20.82 -5.45 25.31
CA ARG A 497 -21.73 -4.69 24.44
C ARG A 497 -22.33 -5.52 23.30
N CYS A 498 -21.72 -6.66 22.93
CA CYS A 498 -22.18 -7.52 21.83
C CYS A 498 -22.80 -8.84 22.33
N THR A 499 -24.06 -8.83 22.77
CA THR A 499 -24.75 -10.04 23.28
C THR A 499 -25.77 -10.62 22.28
N CYS A 500 -25.44 -11.76 21.66
CA CYS A 500 -26.37 -12.47 20.77
C CYS A 500 -27.39 -13.36 21.52
N PRO A 501 -28.62 -13.56 21.00
CA PRO A 501 -29.76 -14.06 21.80
C PRO A 501 -29.60 -15.47 22.40
N ASP A 502 -28.93 -16.37 21.69
CA ASP A 502 -28.70 -17.77 22.10
C ASP A 502 -27.20 -18.07 22.40
N SER A 503 -26.38 -17.03 22.59
CA SER A 503 -24.91 -17.11 22.61
C SER A 503 -24.29 -17.66 21.30
N ASP A 504 -25.03 -17.57 20.20
CA ASP A 504 -24.55 -17.84 18.85
C ASP A 504 -24.14 -16.50 18.20
N TYR A 505 -22.83 -16.30 18.00
CA TYR A 505 -22.24 -15.02 17.63
C TYR A 505 -21.92 -14.89 16.13
N GLY A 506 -22.28 -15.89 15.31
CA GLY A 506 -22.01 -15.86 13.88
C GLY A 506 -20.50 -15.83 13.56
N ASP A 507 -20.09 -14.89 12.71
CA ASP A 507 -18.69 -14.64 12.35
C ASP A 507 -17.96 -13.69 13.32
N LEU A 508 -18.66 -13.06 14.26
CA LEU A 508 -18.16 -11.99 15.12
C LEU A 508 -16.98 -12.45 16.00
N ARG A 509 -15.86 -11.71 15.92
CA ARG A 509 -14.65 -11.90 16.75
C ARG A 509 -14.58 -10.86 17.86
N PHE A 510 -14.06 -11.22 19.04
CA PHE A 510 -14.00 -10.33 20.20
C PHE A 510 -12.62 -9.67 20.36
N PHE A 511 -12.44 -8.51 19.74
CA PHE A 511 -11.19 -7.74 19.80
C PHE A 511 -10.95 -7.06 21.17
N ASN A 512 -12.01 -6.83 21.96
CA ASN A 512 -11.91 -6.47 23.39
C ASN A 512 -10.94 -5.31 23.74
N SER A 513 -10.79 -4.38 22.81
CA SER A 513 -9.96 -3.17 22.87
C SER A 513 -10.62 -2.04 22.08
N THR A 514 -10.47 -0.80 22.55
CA THR A 514 -10.76 0.40 21.77
C THR A 514 -9.56 0.91 21.00
N ASP A 515 -8.33 0.61 21.46
CA ASP A 515 -7.10 1.00 20.78
C ASP A 515 -6.74 -0.09 19.75
N VAL A 516 -6.39 0.31 18.53
CA VAL A 516 -5.97 -0.58 17.43
C VAL A 516 -4.72 -0.04 16.74
N ALA A 517 -3.71 -0.89 16.55
CA ALA A 517 -2.65 -0.62 15.59
C ALA A 517 -2.97 -1.31 14.26
N ILE A 518 -2.73 -0.60 13.16
CA ILE A 518 -2.97 -1.04 11.80
C ILE A 518 -1.62 -1.11 11.09
N GLY A 519 -1.30 -2.29 10.55
CA GLY A 519 -0.10 -2.53 9.77
C GLY A 519 -0.41 -3.30 8.50
N PHE A 520 -0.12 -2.69 7.36
CA PHE A 520 -0.16 -3.34 6.05
C PHE A 520 1.17 -4.06 5.82
N SER A 521 1.17 -5.20 5.14
CA SER A 521 2.42 -5.84 4.69
C SER A 521 3.17 -4.94 3.72
N ALA A 522 4.50 -4.88 3.81
CA ALA A 522 5.33 -4.04 2.94
C ALA A 522 5.18 -4.43 1.46
N SER A 523 4.79 -3.46 0.63
CA SER A 523 4.49 -3.64 -0.80
C SER A 523 4.96 -2.45 -1.64
N SER A 524 5.08 -2.65 -2.94
CA SER A 524 5.23 -1.61 -3.97
C SER A 524 3.99 -0.71 -3.99
N GLU A 525 2.81 -1.30 -4.14
CA GLU A 525 1.49 -0.64 -4.05
C GLU A 525 1.19 -0.08 -2.65
N ALA A 526 0.28 0.90 -2.59
CA ALA A 526 -0.26 1.44 -1.34
C ALA A 526 -1.34 0.53 -0.75
N GLY A 527 -1.27 0.27 0.56
CA GLY A 527 -2.33 -0.47 1.25
C GLY A 527 -3.69 0.24 1.24
N LEU A 528 -4.79 -0.51 1.42
CA LEU A 528 -6.11 0.05 1.70
C LEU A 528 -6.92 -0.93 2.57
N ALA A 529 -7.63 -0.38 3.56
CA ALA A 529 -8.58 -1.10 4.39
C ALA A 529 -9.79 -0.20 4.72
N THR A 530 -10.99 -0.73 4.51
CA THR A 530 -12.26 -0.04 4.75
C THR A 530 -12.86 -0.52 6.07
N PHE A 531 -13.03 0.40 7.01
CA PHE A 531 -13.63 0.19 8.33
C PHE A 531 -15.06 0.74 8.33
N LEU A 532 -16.03 -0.10 8.69
CA LEU A 532 -17.42 0.31 8.94
C LEU A 532 -17.72 0.08 10.42
N ALA A 533 -17.85 1.17 11.17
CA ALA A 533 -17.95 1.18 12.61
C ALA A 533 -19.37 1.54 13.07
N GLU A 534 -19.97 0.68 13.89
CA GLU A 534 -21.41 0.63 14.11
C GLU A 534 -21.78 0.32 15.58
N LYS A 535 -23.06 0.53 15.90
CA LYS A 535 -23.67 0.05 17.14
C LYS A 535 -24.18 -1.38 16.96
N PHE A 536 -24.16 -2.16 18.03
CA PHE A 536 -24.55 -3.57 17.96
C PHE A 536 -26.08 -3.74 17.85
N ASP A 537 -26.53 -4.28 16.71
CA ASP A 537 -27.89 -4.84 16.53
C ASP A 537 -27.83 -6.38 16.45
N PRO A 538 -28.41 -7.11 17.42
CA PRO A 538 -28.50 -8.57 17.38
C PRO A 538 -29.12 -9.18 16.13
N LYS A 539 -29.94 -8.43 15.38
CA LYS A 539 -30.60 -8.91 14.14
C LYS A 539 -29.72 -8.88 12.89
N ARG A 540 -28.59 -8.18 12.94
CA ARG A 540 -27.68 -7.96 11.80
C ARG A 540 -26.28 -8.52 12.05
N HIS A 541 -25.92 -8.69 13.32
CA HIS A 541 -24.56 -9.05 13.75
C HIS A 541 -24.45 -10.45 14.36
N CYS A 542 -25.54 -11.23 14.43
CA CYS A 542 -25.55 -12.60 14.93
C CYS A 542 -25.85 -13.65 13.83
N ASP A 543 -25.97 -13.22 12.57
CA ASP A 543 -26.22 -14.11 11.43
C ASP A 543 -24.95 -14.82 10.97
N LYS A 544 -25.09 -16.09 10.58
CA LYS A 544 -23.97 -16.94 10.14
C LYS A 544 -23.67 -16.77 8.65
N ARG A 545 -22.48 -16.28 8.35
CA ARG A 545 -21.84 -16.51 7.05
C ARG A 545 -21.18 -17.90 7.05
N ARG A 546 -21.31 -18.67 5.97
CA ARG A 546 -20.45 -19.84 5.74
C ARG A 546 -19.09 -19.35 5.20
N PRO A 547 -17.96 -19.98 5.56
CA PRO A 547 -16.73 -19.83 4.80
C PRO A 547 -16.97 -20.24 3.34
N ARG A 548 -16.30 -19.57 2.40
CA ARG A 548 -16.32 -19.89 0.97
C ARG A 548 -14.96 -19.54 0.36
N GLY A 549 -14.47 -20.39 -0.53
CA GLY A 549 -13.39 -20.07 -1.47
C GLY A 549 -13.90 -20.23 -2.91
N SER A 550 -13.29 -19.56 -3.88
CA SER A 550 -13.75 -19.57 -5.27
C SER A 550 -12.62 -19.64 -6.30
N SER A 551 -12.99 -20.04 -7.52
CA SER A 551 -12.19 -19.90 -8.73
C SER A 551 -13.05 -19.25 -9.81
N ASP A 552 -12.47 -18.32 -10.53
CA ASP A 552 -13.08 -17.74 -11.72
C ASP A 552 -12.88 -18.65 -12.96
N GLY A 553 -13.59 -18.37 -14.05
CA GLY A 553 -13.66 -19.24 -15.23
C GLY A 553 -12.35 -19.31 -16.00
N ASP A 554 -11.65 -18.19 -16.07
CA ASP A 554 -10.21 -17.98 -16.11
C ASP A 554 -9.69 -18.03 -14.66
N PRO A 555 -8.65 -18.81 -14.31
CA PRO A 555 -8.42 -19.27 -12.93
C PRO A 555 -7.72 -18.21 -12.04
N HIS A 556 -8.41 -17.11 -11.76
CA HIS A 556 -8.19 -16.31 -10.56
C HIS A 556 -8.81 -17.03 -9.37
N LEU A 557 -8.04 -17.21 -8.30
CA LEU A 557 -8.41 -18.01 -7.13
C LEU A 557 -8.55 -17.12 -5.91
N LEU A 558 -9.63 -17.33 -5.14
CA LEU A 558 -9.80 -16.79 -3.80
C LEU A 558 -9.87 -17.94 -2.80
N THR A 559 -8.84 -18.07 -1.99
CA THR A 559 -8.73 -19.10 -0.95
C THR A 559 -9.74 -18.89 0.19
N MET A 560 -9.92 -19.93 0.99
CA MET A 560 -10.96 -20.07 2.02
C MET A 560 -10.88 -19.01 3.13
N ASP A 561 -9.67 -18.64 3.54
CA ASP A 561 -9.39 -17.55 4.49
C ASP A 561 -8.94 -16.25 3.77
N GLY A 562 -9.09 -16.19 2.44
CA GLY A 562 -9.13 -14.94 1.69
C GLY A 562 -7.80 -14.41 1.15
N ILE A 563 -6.81 -15.23 0.80
CA ILE A 563 -5.76 -14.83 -0.15
C ILE A 563 -6.27 -14.99 -1.59
N ALA A 564 -6.10 -13.94 -2.42
CA ALA A 564 -6.40 -13.94 -3.84
C ALA A 564 -5.12 -14.09 -4.69
N PHE A 565 -5.11 -14.96 -5.70
CA PHE A 565 -3.95 -15.18 -6.59
C PHE A 565 -4.31 -15.83 -7.93
N ASP A 566 -3.41 -15.71 -8.92
CA ASP A 566 -3.71 -16.05 -10.32
C ASP A 566 -3.03 -17.38 -10.73
N MET A 567 -3.77 -18.32 -11.32
CA MET A 567 -3.32 -19.71 -11.53
C MET A 567 -3.42 -20.20 -12.99
N MET A 568 -2.92 -19.38 -13.91
CA MET A 568 -2.96 -19.58 -15.37
C MET A 568 -2.20 -20.81 -15.95
N SER A 569 -1.71 -21.75 -15.14
CA SER A 569 -1.00 -22.93 -15.66
C SER A 569 -1.94 -23.95 -16.28
N VAL A 570 -1.52 -24.59 -17.37
CA VAL A 570 -2.32 -25.61 -18.08
C VAL A 570 -2.14 -27.00 -17.44
N GLY A 571 -3.26 -27.68 -17.13
CA GLY A 571 -3.23 -28.96 -16.46
C GLY A 571 -4.59 -29.45 -15.95
N GLU A 572 -4.53 -30.52 -15.17
CA GLU A 572 -5.59 -30.94 -14.26
C GLU A 572 -5.05 -30.78 -12.84
N PHE A 573 -5.80 -30.13 -11.94
CA PHE A 573 -5.33 -29.76 -10.59
C PHE A 573 -6.43 -30.01 -9.54
N VAL A 574 -6.02 -30.27 -8.29
CA VAL A 574 -6.95 -30.35 -7.16
C VAL A 574 -7.23 -28.94 -6.63
N LEU A 575 -8.47 -28.48 -6.81
CA LEU A 575 -8.90 -27.13 -6.42
C LEU A 575 -9.25 -27.09 -4.93
N ALA A 576 -10.05 -28.04 -4.46
CA ALA A 576 -10.37 -28.23 -3.03
C ALA A 576 -10.51 -29.73 -2.72
N SER A 577 -10.16 -30.15 -1.50
CA SER A 577 -10.35 -31.52 -1.02
C SER A 577 -10.63 -31.55 0.47
N THR A 578 -11.47 -32.48 0.92
CA THR A 578 -11.72 -32.78 2.34
C THR A 578 -11.31 -34.23 2.62
N PRO A 579 -10.31 -34.49 3.49
CA PRO A 579 -9.92 -35.86 3.85
C PRO A 579 -11.04 -36.65 4.55
N GLU A 580 -11.09 -37.97 4.29
CA GLU A 580 -12.03 -38.90 4.94
C GLU A 580 -11.86 -38.92 6.47
N THR A 581 -12.97 -39.04 7.19
CA THR A 581 -13.00 -39.27 8.64
C THR A 581 -14.06 -40.31 9.01
N ASP A 582 -13.99 -40.86 10.23
CA ASP A 582 -14.85 -41.98 10.69
C ASP A 582 -16.37 -41.79 10.45
N ASP A 583 -16.85 -40.54 10.42
CA ASP A 583 -18.26 -40.17 10.21
C ASP A 583 -18.55 -39.48 8.86
N THR A 584 -17.53 -39.00 8.12
CA THR A 584 -17.71 -38.19 6.89
C THR A 584 -16.78 -38.65 5.74
N PRO A 585 -17.33 -39.08 4.58
CA PRO A 585 -16.56 -39.44 3.38
C PRO A 585 -15.59 -38.37 2.87
N ALA A 586 -14.54 -38.80 2.16
CA ALA A 586 -13.68 -37.87 1.42
C ALA A 586 -14.44 -37.12 0.32
N PHE A 587 -14.07 -35.86 0.12
CA PHE A 587 -14.51 -35.00 -0.98
C PHE A 587 -13.29 -34.57 -1.81
N ASP A 588 -13.38 -34.61 -3.13
CA ASP A 588 -12.39 -33.99 -4.03
C ASP A 588 -13.11 -33.15 -5.09
N LEU A 589 -12.59 -31.95 -5.35
CA LEU A 589 -12.92 -31.09 -6.46
C LEU A 589 -11.65 -30.84 -7.29
N GLN A 590 -11.69 -31.24 -8.56
CA GLN A 590 -10.60 -31.08 -9.51
C GLN A 590 -11.04 -30.21 -10.69
N MET A 591 -10.15 -29.30 -11.11
CA MET A 591 -10.34 -28.44 -12.28
C MET A 591 -9.40 -28.85 -13.41
N ARG A 592 -9.81 -28.60 -14.66
CA ARG A 592 -8.99 -28.75 -15.87
C ARG A 592 -8.86 -27.42 -16.58
N THR A 593 -7.67 -26.85 -16.57
CA THR A 593 -7.33 -25.62 -17.30
C THR A 593 -6.77 -25.95 -18.69
N ALA A 594 -7.06 -25.11 -19.68
CA ALA A 594 -6.46 -25.15 -21.01
C ALA A 594 -6.18 -23.73 -21.51
N ALA A 595 -5.10 -23.52 -22.26
CA ALA A 595 -4.79 -22.21 -22.84
C ALA A 595 -5.91 -21.75 -23.79
N ALA A 596 -6.23 -20.46 -23.77
CA ALA A 596 -7.10 -19.85 -24.77
C ALA A 596 -6.48 -20.01 -26.18
N ALA A 597 -7.30 -20.25 -27.20
CA ALA A 597 -6.82 -20.72 -28.51
C ALA A 597 -6.63 -19.62 -29.56
N THR A 598 -6.30 -18.39 -29.16
CA THR A 598 -5.97 -17.29 -30.07
C THR A 598 -4.44 -17.02 -30.08
N PRO A 599 -3.82 -16.63 -31.21
CA PRO A 599 -2.35 -16.50 -31.28
C PRO A 599 -1.81 -15.22 -30.61
N GLY A 600 -1.65 -15.26 -29.29
CA GLY A 600 -1.07 -14.18 -28.46
C GLY A 600 -1.38 -14.34 -26.96
N ASP A 601 -2.45 -15.08 -26.68
CA ASP A 601 -3.08 -15.28 -25.37
C ASP A 601 -2.12 -15.93 -24.35
N ARG A 602 -1.98 -15.31 -23.17
CA ARG A 602 -1.14 -15.80 -22.06
C ARG A 602 -1.93 -16.36 -20.88
N TYR A 603 -3.24 -16.54 -21.06
CA TYR A 603 -4.19 -16.93 -20.02
C TYR A 603 -4.82 -18.30 -20.32
N SER A 604 -5.45 -18.92 -19.31
CA SER A 604 -6.05 -20.25 -19.42
C SER A 604 -7.49 -20.24 -18.92
N LEU A 605 -8.29 -21.21 -19.33
CA LEU A 605 -9.71 -21.33 -19.01
C LEU A 605 -10.02 -22.70 -18.40
N ILE A 606 -10.86 -22.74 -17.38
CA ILE A 606 -11.39 -23.96 -16.76
C ILE A 606 -12.43 -24.58 -17.69
N THR A 607 -12.01 -25.61 -18.42
CA THR A 607 -12.81 -26.27 -19.48
C THR A 607 -13.58 -27.51 -18.98
N ALA A 608 -13.21 -28.03 -17.80
CA ALA A 608 -13.92 -29.12 -17.16
C ALA A 608 -13.71 -29.14 -15.64
N LEU A 609 -14.70 -29.71 -14.94
CA LEU A 609 -14.68 -30.00 -13.51
C LEU A 609 -14.91 -31.48 -13.26
N ALA A 610 -14.28 -32.03 -12.22
CA ALA A 610 -14.57 -33.36 -11.70
C ALA A 610 -14.70 -33.32 -10.18
N VAL A 611 -15.83 -33.82 -9.67
CA VAL A 611 -16.21 -33.79 -8.27
C VAL A 611 -16.41 -35.22 -7.79
N ALA A 612 -15.81 -35.60 -6.65
CA ALA A 612 -15.99 -36.92 -6.03
C ALA A 612 -16.44 -36.78 -4.58
N TYR A 613 -17.31 -37.68 -4.13
CA TYR A 613 -17.73 -37.80 -2.74
C TYR A 613 -17.89 -39.27 -2.38
N GLY A 614 -16.92 -39.81 -1.63
CA GLY A 614 -16.75 -41.26 -1.47
C GLY A 614 -16.55 -41.98 -2.81
N ASP A 615 -17.38 -42.99 -3.08
CA ASP A 615 -17.36 -43.76 -4.33
C ASP A 615 -18.10 -43.07 -5.50
N ASP A 616 -18.91 -42.04 -5.26
CA ASP A 616 -19.70 -41.35 -6.29
C ASP A 616 -18.95 -40.15 -6.88
N ARG A 617 -19.13 -39.92 -8.20
CA ARG A 617 -18.33 -38.97 -8.98
C ARG A 617 -19.13 -38.30 -10.09
N ILE A 618 -19.05 -36.98 -10.19
CA ILE A 618 -19.64 -36.16 -11.25
C ILE A 618 -18.51 -35.55 -12.10
N THR A 619 -18.67 -35.50 -13.43
CA THR A 619 -17.82 -34.67 -14.30
C THR A 619 -18.68 -33.72 -15.11
N LEU A 620 -18.29 -32.44 -15.21
CA LEU A 620 -18.85 -31.47 -16.14
C LEU A 620 -17.77 -31.15 -17.18
N THR A 621 -18.05 -31.30 -18.46
CA THR A 621 -17.08 -31.07 -19.55
C THR A 621 -17.71 -30.25 -20.67
N GLY A 622 -17.08 -29.15 -21.08
CA GLY A 622 -17.32 -28.56 -22.41
C GLY A 622 -16.85 -29.50 -23.53
N ALA A 623 -17.28 -29.23 -24.77
CA ALA A 623 -16.73 -29.92 -25.94
C ALA A 623 -15.38 -29.29 -26.37
N ASP A 624 -15.28 -27.98 -26.19
CA ASP A 624 -14.15 -27.05 -26.28
C ASP A 624 -14.46 -25.82 -25.38
N TYR A 625 -13.61 -24.79 -25.38
CA TYR A 625 -13.80 -23.58 -24.53
C TYR A 625 -14.88 -22.62 -25.07
N LEU A 626 -15.14 -22.63 -26.40
CA LEU A 626 -16.21 -21.86 -27.04
C LEU A 626 -17.59 -22.55 -26.97
N SER A 627 -17.67 -23.71 -26.30
CA SER A 627 -18.89 -24.50 -26.18
C SER A 627 -19.99 -23.71 -25.50
N LYS A 628 -21.21 -23.83 -26.01
CA LYS A 628 -22.37 -23.19 -25.43
C LYS A 628 -22.86 -23.92 -24.17
N PRO A 629 -23.70 -23.29 -23.34
CA PRO A 629 -24.29 -23.95 -22.17
C PRO A 629 -25.06 -25.25 -22.51
N ASP A 630 -25.65 -25.35 -23.71
CA ASP A 630 -26.31 -26.56 -24.21
C ASP A 630 -25.36 -27.64 -24.79
N GLU A 631 -24.05 -27.36 -24.83
CA GLU A 631 -22.99 -28.28 -25.27
C GLU A 631 -22.16 -28.84 -24.10
N ILE A 632 -22.41 -28.37 -22.87
CA ILE A 632 -21.85 -28.94 -21.63
C ILE A 632 -22.40 -30.36 -21.41
N VAL A 633 -21.51 -31.31 -21.10
CA VAL A 633 -21.88 -32.71 -20.82
C VAL A 633 -21.61 -33.08 -19.37
N VAL A 634 -22.67 -33.31 -18.61
CA VAL A 634 -22.63 -33.88 -17.26
C VAL A 634 -22.54 -35.42 -17.34
N ARG A 635 -21.70 -36.03 -16.51
CA ARG A 635 -21.65 -37.49 -16.30
C ARG A 635 -21.69 -37.83 -14.83
N HIS A 636 -22.34 -38.94 -14.49
CA HIS A 636 -22.30 -39.57 -13.17
C HIS A 636 -21.62 -40.93 -13.31
N ASN A 637 -20.50 -41.14 -12.63
CA ASN A 637 -19.68 -42.36 -12.66
C ASN A 637 -19.30 -42.84 -14.09
N GLY A 638 -19.17 -41.91 -15.05
CA GLY A 638 -18.83 -42.16 -16.45
C GLY A 638 -20.02 -42.23 -17.41
N ASP A 639 -21.23 -42.49 -16.91
CA ASP A 639 -22.46 -42.48 -17.72
C ASP A 639 -23.03 -41.05 -17.83
N THR A 640 -23.54 -40.66 -19.00
CA THR A 640 -24.14 -39.32 -19.22
C THR A 640 -25.39 -39.13 -18.36
N ALA A 641 -25.43 -38.00 -17.64
CA ALA A 641 -26.55 -37.60 -16.79
C ALA A 641 -27.38 -36.48 -17.45
N ASP A 642 -28.48 -36.10 -16.79
CA ASP A 642 -29.28 -34.93 -17.19
C ASP A 642 -28.62 -33.64 -16.67
N ILE A 643 -28.62 -32.59 -17.49
CA ILE A 643 -28.01 -31.28 -17.17
C ILE A 643 -28.99 -30.34 -16.46
N ASP A 644 -30.30 -30.57 -16.60
CA ASP A 644 -31.33 -29.86 -15.84
C ASP A 644 -31.43 -30.37 -14.37
N GLY A 645 -30.61 -31.38 -14.02
CA GLY A 645 -30.35 -31.80 -12.65
C GLY A 645 -31.13 -33.04 -12.18
N GLY A 646 -31.18 -33.20 -10.86
CA GLY A 646 -31.73 -34.37 -10.17
C GLY A 646 -30.75 -35.01 -9.18
N ARG A 647 -31.11 -36.19 -8.68
CA ARG A 647 -30.31 -36.94 -7.70
C ARG A 647 -29.39 -37.94 -8.40
N LEU A 648 -28.08 -37.71 -8.31
CA LEU A 648 -27.02 -38.46 -8.99
C LEU A 648 -26.11 -39.14 -7.96
N GLY A 649 -26.49 -40.36 -7.56
CA GLY A 649 -25.79 -41.10 -6.51
C GLY A 649 -25.93 -40.42 -5.14
N ALA A 650 -24.81 -40.09 -4.49
CA ALA A 650 -24.76 -39.25 -3.31
C ALA A 650 -25.29 -37.83 -3.57
N PHE A 651 -24.95 -37.24 -4.73
CA PHE A 651 -25.17 -35.84 -5.06
C PHE A 651 -26.63 -35.48 -5.39
N THR A 652 -26.93 -34.20 -5.23
CA THR A 652 -28.04 -33.51 -5.91
C THR A 652 -27.48 -32.38 -6.75
N LEU A 653 -27.79 -32.41 -8.05
CA LEU A 653 -27.54 -31.32 -8.99
C LEU A 653 -28.85 -30.56 -9.19
N THR A 654 -28.80 -29.24 -9.13
CA THR A 654 -29.87 -28.33 -9.56
C THR A 654 -29.32 -27.49 -10.70
N ARG A 655 -30.13 -27.21 -11.72
CA ARG A 655 -29.88 -26.12 -12.66
C ARG A 655 -30.73 -24.93 -12.20
N ASP A 656 -30.07 -23.85 -11.83
CA ASP A 656 -30.69 -22.68 -11.21
C ASP A 656 -31.07 -21.65 -12.29
N ASP A 657 -30.27 -21.51 -13.36
CA ASP A 657 -30.63 -20.82 -14.61
C ASP A 657 -29.90 -21.42 -15.84
N GLU A 658 -30.00 -20.81 -17.03
CA GLU A 658 -29.42 -21.33 -18.28
C GLU A 658 -27.90 -21.61 -18.23
N ARG A 659 -27.15 -20.94 -17.35
CA ARG A 659 -25.69 -21.08 -17.21
C ARG A 659 -25.22 -21.54 -15.82
N ASP A 660 -26.16 -21.79 -14.91
CA ASP A 660 -25.90 -21.77 -13.46
C ASP A 660 -26.41 -23.06 -12.80
N TRP A 661 -25.57 -23.68 -11.96
CA TRP A 661 -25.83 -24.96 -11.31
C TRP A 661 -25.32 -25.03 -9.87
N THR A 662 -26.18 -25.45 -8.94
CA THR A 662 -25.81 -25.87 -7.60
C THR A 662 -25.59 -27.39 -7.54
N LEU A 663 -24.44 -27.84 -7.06
CA LEU A 663 -24.13 -29.27 -6.81
C LEU A 663 -23.83 -29.47 -5.32
N ALA A 664 -24.60 -30.32 -4.63
CA ALA A 664 -24.45 -30.55 -3.20
C ALA A 664 -24.39 -32.05 -2.84
N ALA A 665 -23.61 -32.38 -1.81
CA ALA A 665 -23.55 -33.69 -1.19
C ALA A 665 -23.88 -33.61 0.32
N PRO A 666 -24.45 -34.67 0.95
CA PRO A 666 -24.72 -34.65 2.39
C PRO A 666 -23.42 -34.57 3.20
N GLU A 667 -23.27 -33.54 4.02
CA GLU A 667 -22.08 -33.27 4.86
C GLU A 667 -20.78 -32.95 4.09
N GLY A 668 -20.83 -32.85 2.76
CA GLY A 668 -19.77 -32.28 1.92
C GLY A 668 -20.00 -30.79 1.61
N PRO A 669 -19.06 -30.13 0.90
CA PRO A 669 -19.25 -28.79 0.38
C PRO A 669 -20.49 -28.65 -0.53
N GLU A 670 -21.12 -27.47 -0.42
CA GLU A 670 -22.06 -26.96 -1.42
C GLU A 670 -21.25 -26.25 -2.49
N LEU A 671 -21.40 -26.65 -3.76
CA LEU A 671 -20.75 -26.03 -4.90
C LEU A 671 -21.75 -25.22 -5.71
N LYS A 672 -21.37 -24.03 -6.16
CA LYS A 672 -22.13 -23.26 -7.14
C LYS A 672 -21.27 -22.96 -8.35
N LEU A 673 -21.80 -23.23 -9.53
CA LEU A 673 -21.07 -23.30 -10.79
C LEU A 673 -21.76 -22.40 -11.82
N LYS A 674 -21.04 -21.49 -12.48
CA LYS A 674 -21.54 -20.65 -13.58
C LYS A 674 -20.65 -20.84 -14.81
N TYR A 675 -21.21 -20.92 -16.02
CA TYR A 675 -20.44 -21.08 -17.26
C TYR A 675 -20.45 -19.82 -18.14
N LEU A 676 -19.34 -19.08 -18.09
CA LEU A 676 -19.05 -17.87 -18.89
C LEU A 676 -17.67 -18.04 -19.53
N ASN A 677 -17.59 -18.67 -20.72
CA ASN A 677 -16.36 -19.01 -21.45
C ASN A 677 -15.35 -19.95 -20.71
N GLY A 678 -15.58 -20.19 -19.41
CA GLY A 678 -15.00 -21.19 -18.55
C GLY A 678 -15.94 -21.45 -17.36
N PHE A 679 -15.58 -22.40 -16.48
CA PHE A 679 -16.34 -22.69 -15.26
C PHE A 679 -15.90 -21.82 -14.08
N PHE A 680 -16.74 -20.86 -13.72
CA PHE A 680 -16.69 -20.19 -12.42
C PHE A 680 -17.20 -21.15 -11.33
N VAL A 681 -16.54 -21.17 -10.17
CA VAL A 681 -16.76 -22.15 -9.10
C VAL A 681 -16.69 -21.47 -7.73
N ASP A 682 -17.77 -21.53 -6.96
CA ASP A 682 -17.80 -21.20 -5.54
C ASP A 682 -17.92 -22.48 -4.71
N VAL A 683 -17.15 -22.57 -3.61
CA VAL A 683 -17.00 -23.76 -2.76
C VAL A 683 -17.31 -23.39 -1.30
N ALA A 684 -18.46 -23.84 -0.78
CA ALA A 684 -18.90 -23.58 0.59
C ALA A 684 -18.85 -24.83 1.48
N PRO A 685 -17.75 -25.08 2.22
CA PRO A 685 -17.66 -26.20 3.15
C PRO A 685 -18.59 -26.03 4.37
N PRO A 686 -19.13 -27.14 4.94
CA PRO A 686 -19.78 -27.12 6.24
C PRO A 686 -18.82 -26.70 7.37
N GLU A 687 -19.32 -25.95 8.35
CA GLU A 687 -18.58 -25.43 9.52
C GLU A 687 -17.73 -26.52 10.23
N ALA A 688 -18.26 -27.74 10.34
CA ALA A 688 -17.59 -28.87 11.01
C ALA A 688 -16.38 -29.46 10.24
N THR A 689 -16.24 -29.12 8.94
CA THR A 689 -15.20 -29.60 8.01
C THR A 689 -14.44 -28.46 7.32
N ALA A 690 -14.77 -27.20 7.64
CA ALA A 690 -14.16 -25.98 7.11
C ALA A 690 -12.62 -25.97 7.31
N ALA A 691 -12.17 -26.04 8.56
CA ALA A 691 -10.77 -26.14 8.96
C ALA A 691 -10.12 -27.52 8.66
N ARG A 692 -10.68 -28.28 7.71
CA ARG A 692 -10.13 -29.52 7.15
C ARG A 692 -10.05 -29.51 5.62
N GLN A 693 -10.45 -28.42 4.96
CA GLN A 693 -10.18 -28.28 3.53
C GLN A 693 -8.66 -28.21 3.31
N VAL A 694 -8.22 -28.71 2.16
CA VAL A 694 -6.85 -28.63 1.65
C VAL A 694 -6.91 -28.48 0.12
N ALA A 695 -5.73 -28.40 -0.50
CA ALA A 695 -5.50 -28.08 -1.92
C ALA A 695 -5.54 -26.57 -2.22
N MET A 696 -5.73 -26.18 -3.48
CA MET A 696 -5.40 -24.82 -3.94
C MET A 696 -6.23 -23.69 -3.30
N LEU A 697 -7.45 -23.98 -2.83
CA LEU A 697 -8.26 -23.03 -2.06
C LEU A 697 -7.92 -22.99 -0.56
N GLY A 698 -6.94 -23.75 -0.07
CA GLY A 698 -6.53 -23.72 1.33
C GLY A 698 -7.52 -24.37 2.31
N SER A 699 -7.54 -23.90 3.55
CA SER A 699 -8.36 -24.38 4.66
C SER A 699 -9.20 -23.24 5.25
N ALA A 700 -10.48 -23.47 5.56
CA ALA A 700 -11.32 -22.44 6.19
C ALA A 700 -11.13 -22.46 7.72
N ASN A 701 -10.00 -21.94 8.23
CA ASN A 701 -9.63 -22.04 9.65
C ASN A 701 -9.52 -20.69 10.39
N GLY A 702 -9.36 -19.59 9.65
CA GLY A 702 -9.09 -18.24 10.13
C GLY A 702 -7.60 -17.84 10.14
N ASP A 703 -6.74 -18.47 9.33
CA ASP A 703 -5.32 -18.11 9.19
C ASP A 703 -4.87 -18.10 7.70
N PRO A 704 -4.99 -16.95 7.00
CA PRO A 704 -4.58 -16.85 5.59
C PRO A 704 -3.09 -17.18 5.35
N LEU A 705 -2.23 -17.13 6.38
CA LEU A 705 -0.83 -17.51 6.27
C LEU A 705 -0.63 -19.03 6.13
N ASP A 706 -1.70 -19.84 6.22
CA ASP A 706 -1.66 -21.29 5.99
C ASP A 706 -2.35 -21.83 4.73
N ASP A 707 -3.11 -20.99 4.01
CA ASP A 707 -3.82 -21.37 2.78
C ASP A 707 -2.89 -21.71 1.60
N VAL A 708 -2.00 -20.79 1.21
CA VAL A 708 -1.19 -20.94 -0.01
C VAL A 708 0.07 -21.76 0.27
N ARG A 709 -0.13 -23.09 0.34
CA ARG A 709 0.90 -24.10 0.56
C ARG A 709 0.99 -25.11 -0.58
N ARG A 710 2.19 -25.65 -0.79
CA ARG A 710 2.43 -26.86 -1.59
C ARG A 710 1.83 -28.08 -0.89
N ALA A 711 1.59 -29.16 -1.62
CA ALA A 711 1.04 -30.41 -1.06
C ALA A 711 1.90 -31.11 0.03
N ASP A 712 3.12 -30.63 0.31
CA ASP A 712 3.96 -31.06 1.44
C ASP A 712 3.89 -30.12 2.67
N GLY A 713 3.09 -29.06 2.60
CA GLY A 713 2.92 -28.04 3.66
C GLY A 713 3.86 -26.83 3.56
N THR A 714 4.77 -26.80 2.58
CA THR A 714 5.68 -25.66 2.35
C THR A 714 4.88 -24.42 1.90
N PRO A 715 4.99 -23.26 2.59
CA PRO A 715 4.41 -22.00 2.11
C PRO A 715 4.94 -21.58 0.74
N VAL A 716 4.15 -20.80 0.01
CA VAL A 716 4.48 -20.20 -1.28
C VAL A 716 4.13 -18.71 -1.25
N ASN A 717 4.85 -17.89 -2.01
CA ASN A 717 4.39 -16.52 -2.27
C ASN A 717 3.27 -16.54 -3.35
N PRO A 718 2.00 -16.24 -3.03
CA PRO A 718 0.91 -16.16 -4.00
C PRO A 718 1.13 -15.08 -5.08
N TYR A 719 1.95 -14.07 -4.80
CA TYR A 719 2.21 -12.96 -5.72
C TYR A 719 3.52 -13.13 -6.52
N ASP A 720 4.17 -14.31 -6.44
CA ASP A 720 5.29 -14.68 -7.29
C ASP A 720 4.84 -15.73 -8.34
N PRO A 721 4.60 -15.33 -9.60
CA PRO A 721 4.16 -16.25 -10.64
C PRO A 721 5.14 -17.43 -10.87
N THR A 722 6.42 -17.28 -10.54
CA THR A 722 7.42 -18.34 -10.70
C THR A 722 7.30 -19.43 -9.62
N GLU A 723 6.85 -19.08 -8.41
CA GLU A 723 6.50 -20.05 -7.39
C GLU A 723 5.13 -20.70 -7.66
N VAL A 724 4.13 -19.88 -8.00
CA VAL A 724 2.73 -20.31 -8.23
C VAL A 724 2.64 -21.29 -9.41
N HIS A 725 3.09 -20.88 -10.61
CA HIS A 725 3.02 -21.75 -11.79
C HIS A 725 4.09 -22.84 -11.83
N GLY A 726 5.10 -22.73 -10.96
CA GLY A 726 6.16 -23.72 -10.76
C GLY A 726 5.80 -24.74 -9.69
N ALA A 727 6.44 -24.61 -8.52
CA ALA A 727 6.44 -25.63 -7.47
C ALA A 727 5.10 -25.79 -6.74
N PHE A 728 4.26 -24.76 -6.71
CA PHE A 728 2.90 -24.84 -6.17
C PHE A 728 1.99 -25.65 -7.10
N ALA A 729 1.81 -25.19 -8.34
CA ALA A 729 1.04 -25.84 -9.39
C ALA A 729 1.36 -27.33 -9.51
N ASP A 730 2.65 -27.67 -9.62
CA ASP A 730 3.09 -29.06 -9.80
C ASP A 730 2.88 -29.95 -8.57
N SER A 731 2.73 -29.38 -7.37
CA SER A 731 2.42 -30.15 -6.16
C SER A 731 0.94 -30.54 -6.06
N TRP A 732 0.04 -29.74 -6.65
CA TRP A 732 -1.40 -29.97 -6.69
C TRP A 732 -1.90 -30.57 -8.01
N ARG A 733 -1.00 -30.84 -8.96
CA ARG A 733 -1.32 -31.43 -10.26
C ARG A 733 -1.83 -32.86 -10.12
N VAL A 734 -2.95 -33.14 -10.79
CA VAL A 734 -3.61 -34.45 -10.82
C VAL A 734 -2.73 -35.48 -11.52
N THR A 735 -2.73 -36.70 -10.99
CA THR A 735 -1.98 -37.85 -11.52
C THR A 735 -2.94 -38.90 -12.12
N PRO A 736 -2.49 -39.81 -13.00
CA PRO A 736 -3.31 -40.93 -13.47
C PRO A 736 -3.95 -41.75 -12.35
N GLU A 737 -3.30 -41.83 -11.18
CA GLU A 737 -3.76 -42.53 -9.99
C GLU A 737 -4.75 -41.72 -9.13
N THR A 738 -4.73 -40.38 -9.19
CA THR A 738 -5.59 -39.49 -8.38
C THR A 738 -6.71 -38.82 -9.18
N SER A 739 -6.77 -39.01 -10.50
CA SER A 739 -7.75 -38.33 -11.36
C SER A 739 -9.20 -38.74 -11.09
N ARG A 740 -10.06 -37.72 -10.98
CA ARG A 740 -11.52 -37.86 -10.96
C ARG A 740 -12.14 -37.61 -12.35
N PHE A 741 -11.36 -37.28 -13.37
CA PHE A 741 -11.89 -37.01 -14.72
C PHE A 741 -12.30 -38.26 -15.50
N ASP A 742 -13.09 -38.04 -16.55
CA ASP A 742 -13.33 -38.99 -17.63
C ASP A 742 -12.49 -38.63 -18.86
N TYR A 743 -11.93 -39.65 -19.50
CA TYR A 743 -11.01 -39.52 -20.64
C TYR A 743 -11.56 -40.30 -21.85
N ARG A 744 -11.51 -39.72 -23.05
CA ARG A 744 -11.83 -40.45 -24.30
C ARG A 744 -10.71 -41.46 -24.62
N PRO A 745 -10.94 -42.47 -25.49
CA PRO A 745 -9.93 -43.48 -25.81
C PRO A 745 -8.63 -42.90 -26.40
N GLY A 746 -7.59 -42.82 -25.58
CA GLY A 746 -6.28 -42.25 -25.93
C GLY A 746 -5.94 -40.92 -25.25
N GLU A 747 -6.88 -40.34 -24.51
CA GLU A 747 -6.65 -39.17 -23.63
C GLU A 747 -6.18 -39.63 -22.23
N SER A 748 -5.52 -38.73 -21.49
CA SER A 748 -5.03 -38.91 -20.12
C SER A 748 -4.64 -37.55 -19.51
N THR A 749 -4.14 -37.51 -18.26
CA THR A 749 -3.53 -36.31 -17.65
C THR A 749 -2.49 -35.63 -18.55
N ASP A 750 -1.70 -36.44 -19.26
CA ASP A 750 -0.64 -35.98 -20.17
C ASP A 750 -1.19 -35.30 -21.43
N THR A 751 -2.49 -35.46 -21.72
CA THR A 751 -3.18 -34.83 -22.86
C THR A 751 -3.60 -33.39 -22.55
N PHE A 752 -3.78 -33.06 -21.27
CA PHE A 752 -4.23 -31.74 -20.80
C PHE A 752 -3.15 -30.97 -20.02
N THR A 753 -1.93 -31.50 -19.97
CA THR A 753 -0.80 -30.89 -19.24
C THR A 753 0.18 -30.22 -20.20
N ASP A 754 0.33 -28.90 -20.09
CA ASP A 754 1.49 -28.18 -20.59
C ASP A 754 2.23 -27.53 -19.41
N ARG A 755 3.52 -27.83 -19.29
CA ARG A 755 4.41 -27.33 -18.22
C ARG A 755 5.28 -26.15 -18.67
N SER A 756 5.03 -25.65 -19.87
CA SER A 756 5.63 -24.43 -20.42
C SER A 756 4.65 -23.25 -20.52
N PHE A 757 3.42 -23.42 -20.01
CA PHE A 757 2.39 -22.39 -20.00
C PHE A 757 2.06 -21.92 -18.57
N PRO A 758 1.91 -20.61 -18.31
CA PRO A 758 2.14 -19.51 -19.26
C PRO A 758 3.65 -19.32 -19.56
N ASP A 759 3.99 -18.87 -20.77
CA ASP A 759 5.38 -18.68 -21.20
C ASP A 759 5.92 -17.26 -20.95
N ALA A 760 5.03 -16.31 -20.65
CA ALA A 760 5.33 -15.00 -20.05
C ALA A 760 4.12 -14.51 -19.24
N PHE A 761 4.37 -13.73 -18.18
CA PHE A 761 3.34 -13.12 -17.34
C PHE A 761 2.89 -11.76 -17.93
N ALA A 762 1.83 -11.16 -17.38
CA ALA A 762 1.45 -9.77 -17.67
C ALA A 762 2.06 -8.83 -16.62
N GLU A 763 2.35 -7.58 -17.02
CA GLU A 763 2.92 -6.56 -16.13
C GLU A 763 1.81 -5.57 -15.76
N LEU A 764 1.49 -5.50 -14.46
CA LEU A 764 0.38 -4.70 -13.91
C LEU A 764 0.61 -3.18 -14.07
N GLU A 765 1.86 -2.76 -14.17
CA GLU A 765 2.30 -1.34 -14.24
C GLU A 765 2.42 -0.84 -15.69
N THR A 766 1.57 -1.32 -16.60
CA THR A 766 1.56 -0.88 -18.00
C THR A 766 0.37 0.03 -18.28
N ASP A 767 0.55 1.05 -19.15
CA ASP A 767 -0.53 1.94 -19.60
C ASP A 767 -1.77 1.16 -20.08
N GLU A 768 -1.54 0.02 -20.74
CA GLU A 768 -2.57 -0.88 -21.28
C GLU A 768 -3.35 -1.59 -20.17
N PHE A 769 -2.69 -2.02 -19.09
CA PHE A 769 -3.35 -2.58 -17.89
C PHE A 769 -4.10 -1.52 -17.10
N ILE A 770 -3.53 -0.32 -16.93
CA ILE A 770 -4.19 0.80 -16.23
C ILE A 770 -5.47 1.22 -16.98
N GLU A 771 -5.43 1.27 -18.31
CA GLU A 771 -6.60 1.54 -19.17
C GLU A 771 -7.66 0.43 -19.05
N ALA A 772 -7.25 -0.84 -19.19
CA ALA A 772 -8.14 -2.00 -19.03
C ALA A 772 -8.81 -2.02 -17.65
N ARG A 773 -8.07 -1.71 -16.59
CA ARG A 773 -8.57 -1.65 -15.22
C ARG A 773 -9.60 -0.54 -15.01
N ARG A 774 -9.48 0.59 -15.72
CA ARG A 774 -10.52 1.64 -15.73
C ARG A 774 -11.78 1.16 -16.43
N GLU A 775 -11.66 0.47 -17.57
CA GLU A 775 -12.78 -0.11 -18.31
C GLU A 775 -13.52 -1.19 -17.50
N CYS A 776 -12.77 -2.07 -16.82
CA CYS A 776 -13.31 -3.02 -15.85
C CYS A 776 -14.08 -2.34 -14.72
N HIS A 777 -13.51 -1.30 -14.10
CA HIS A 777 -14.21 -0.54 -13.06
C HIS A 777 -15.50 0.13 -13.55
N GLN A 778 -15.53 0.57 -14.81
CA GLN A 778 -16.73 1.16 -15.43
C GLN A 778 -17.84 0.13 -15.70
N SER A 779 -17.51 -1.12 -16.07
CA SER A 779 -18.53 -2.16 -16.33
C SER A 779 -18.98 -2.88 -15.05
N MET A 780 -18.05 -3.16 -14.12
CA MET A 780 -18.32 -3.93 -12.89
C MET A 780 -18.86 -3.08 -11.72
N GLY A 781 -18.54 -1.78 -11.70
CA GLY A 781 -19.00 -0.83 -10.69
C GLY A 781 -18.51 -1.07 -9.25
N ARG A 782 -19.03 -0.26 -8.32
CA ARG A 782 -18.62 -0.18 -6.90
C ARG A 782 -18.64 -1.49 -6.10
N ALA A 783 -19.37 -2.50 -6.57
CA ALA A 783 -19.44 -3.81 -5.92
C ALA A 783 -18.13 -4.60 -6.08
N ALA A 784 -17.31 -4.30 -7.09
CA ALA A 784 -16.05 -4.98 -7.35
C ALA A 784 -15.05 -4.90 -6.17
N THR A 785 -14.25 -5.96 -6.04
CA THR A 785 -13.03 -6.02 -5.23
C THR A 785 -11.83 -5.59 -6.08
N THR A 786 -10.72 -5.24 -5.42
CA THR A 786 -9.46 -4.98 -6.12
C THR A 786 -9.01 -6.19 -6.94
N SER A 787 -9.18 -7.42 -6.44
CA SER A 787 -8.77 -8.63 -7.16
C SER A 787 -9.60 -8.89 -8.42
N GLU A 788 -10.92 -8.71 -8.37
CA GLU A 788 -11.76 -8.90 -9.57
C GLU A 788 -11.49 -7.80 -10.63
N LEU A 789 -11.19 -6.56 -10.20
CA LEU A 789 -10.78 -5.48 -11.11
C LEU A 789 -9.44 -5.78 -11.78
N ASP A 790 -8.47 -6.28 -11.02
CA ASP A 790 -7.15 -6.64 -11.51
C ASP A 790 -7.19 -7.88 -12.41
N ALA A 791 -8.07 -8.85 -12.09
CA ALA A 791 -8.33 -10.05 -12.87
C ALA A 791 -8.98 -9.71 -14.22
N CYS A 792 -10.06 -8.92 -14.20
CA CYS A 792 -10.66 -8.37 -15.41
C CYS A 792 -9.66 -7.58 -16.26
N ALA A 793 -8.81 -6.76 -15.62
CA ALA A 793 -7.78 -6.00 -16.33
C ALA A 793 -6.73 -6.93 -16.97
N PHE A 794 -6.31 -7.97 -16.24
CA PHE A 794 -5.42 -9.02 -16.75
C PHE A 794 -6.03 -9.67 -17.99
N ASP A 795 -7.30 -10.08 -17.94
CA ASP A 795 -7.97 -10.79 -19.04
C ASP A 795 -8.22 -9.89 -20.26
N VAL A 796 -8.61 -8.62 -20.05
CA VAL A 796 -8.76 -7.63 -21.14
C VAL A 796 -7.42 -7.36 -21.84
N VAL A 797 -6.30 -7.31 -21.10
CA VAL A 797 -4.95 -7.18 -21.71
C VAL A 797 -4.47 -8.49 -22.33
N ALA A 798 -4.67 -9.63 -21.68
CA ALA A 798 -4.15 -10.93 -22.09
C ALA A 798 -4.88 -11.52 -23.30
N SER A 799 -6.15 -11.13 -23.53
CA SER A 799 -6.94 -11.48 -24.72
C SER A 799 -6.96 -10.36 -25.77
N GLY A 800 -6.84 -9.09 -25.36
CA GLY A 800 -7.15 -7.92 -26.19
C GLY A 800 -8.66 -7.73 -26.46
N GLU A 801 -9.54 -8.52 -25.83
CA GLU A 801 -10.99 -8.46 -26.02
C GLU A 801 -11.66 -7.72 -24.84
N ARG A 802 -12.00 -6.44 -25.06
CA ARG A 802 -12.67 -5.58 -24.07
C ARG A 802 -14.00 -6.15 -23.51
N THR A 803 -14.61 -7.11 -24.20
CA THR A 803 -15.83 -7.82 -23.78
C THR A 803 -15.67 -8.67 -22.52
N TYR A 804 -14.45 -8.94 -22.03
CA TYR A 804 -14.27 -9.56 -20.71
C TYR A 804 -14.77 -8.64 -19.57
N ALA A 805 -14.69 -7.31 -19.72
CA ALA A 805 -15.21 -6.38 -18.71
C ALA A 805 -16.72 -6.54 -18.45
N ASP A 806 -17.51 -6.75 -19.51
CA ASP A 806 -18.95 -7.00 -19.40
C ASP A 806 -19.25 -8.38 -18.78
N ALA A 807 -18.41 -9.39 -19.04
CA ALA A 807 -18.55 -10.71 -18.43
C ALA A 807 -18.25 -10.67 -16.92
N TYR A 808 -17.24 -9.91 -16.51
CA TYR A 808 -16.87 -9.73 -15.10
C TYR A 808 -17.95 -8.98 -14.28
N ALA A 809 -18.83 -8.20 -14.92
CA ALA A 809 -20.01 -7.65 -14.25
C ALA A 809 -20.99 -8.78 -13.82
N GLU A 810 -21.27 -9.76 -14.69
CA GLU A 810 -22.09 -10.94 -14.36
C GLU A 810 -21.47 -11.84 -13.26
N VAL A 811 -20.16 -11.73 -13.04
CA VAL A 811 -19.41 -12.43 -11.97
C VAL A 811 -19.59 -11.72 -10.63
N VAL A 812 -19.46 -10.39 -10.61
CA VAL A 812 -19.71 -9.58 -9.41
C VAL A 812 -21.17 -9.69 -8.96
N GLU A 813 -22.13 -9.70 -9.89
CA GLU A 813 -23.54 -10.01 -9.61
C GLU A 813 -23.70 -11.42 -9.02
N PHE A 814 -23.19 -12.45 -9.69
CA PHE A 814 -23.25 -13.84 -9.21
C PHE A 814 -22.66 -14.01 -7.80
N ARG A 815 -21.54 -13.35 -7.51
CA ARG A 815 -20.91 -13.34 -6.19
C ARG A 815 -21.81 -12.70 -5.14
N ASP A 816 -22.47 -11.59 -5.45
CA ASP A 816 -23.34 -10.89 -4.49
C ASP A 816 -24.70 -11.56 -4.32
N GLU A 817 -25.19 -12.32 -5.30
CA GLU A 817 -26.23 -13.32 -5.10
C GLU A 817 -25.78 -14.42 -4.13
N GLN A 818 -24.53 -14.92 -4.22
CA GLN A 818 -24.00 -15.92 -3.28
C GLN A 818 -23.71 -15.37 -1.87
N ARG A 819 -23.65 -14.04 -1.73
CA ARG A 819 -23.42 -13.33 -0.46
C ARG A 819 -24.69 -12.77 0.17
N SER A 820 -25.80 -12.69 -0.56
CA SER A 820 -27.11 -12.26 -0.08
C SER A 820 -27.99 -13.45 0.32
N VAL A 821 -29.05 -13.17 1.07
CA VAL A 821 -30.05 -14.19 1.47
C VAL A 821 -31.29 -14.00 0.60
N GLU A 822 -31.66 -15.06 -0.12
CA GLU A 822 -32.66 -15.13 -1.18
C GLU A 822 -33.97 -14.36 -0.90
N VAL A 823 -34.31 -13.40 -1.78
CA VAL A 823 -35.60 -12.69 -1.81
C VAL A 823 -36.13 -12.68 -3.27
N PRO A 824 -37.42 -12.94 -3.54
CA PRO A 824 -37.89 -13.19 -4.92
C PRO A 824 -37.96 -11.93 -5.81
N PRO A 825 -37.72 -12.06 -7.13
CA PRO A 825 -37.63 -10.93 -8.07
C PRO A 825 -38.99 -10.30 -8.48
N LEU A 826 -38.92 -9.07 -8.99
CA LEU A 826 -40.02 -8.29 -9.56
C LEU A 826 -39.65 -7.72 -10.95
N PRO A 827 -40.62 -7.41 -11.83
CA PRO A 827 -40.42 -7.41 -13.29
C PRO A 827 -39.91 -6.10 -13.92
N ASP A 828 -39.33 -6.28 -15.11
CA ASP A 828 -38.62 -5.33 -15.99
C ASP A 828 -39.14 -3.89 -16.07
N ARG A 829 -38.21 -2.93 -16.16
CA ARG A 829 -38.48 -1.50 -16.42
C ARG A 829 -37.60 -0.95 -17.57
N PRO A 830 -37.99 0.17 -18.22
CA PRO A 830 -37.70 0.36 -19.64
C PRO A 830 -36.45 1.20 -19.96
N THR A 831 -35.82 0.87 -21.09
CA THR A 831 -34.64 1.55 -21.65
C THR A 831 -34.90 3.00 -22.07
N THR A 832 -33.96 3.90 -21.77
CA THR A 832 -33.91 5.30 -22.28
C THR A 832 -32.85 5.48 -23.37
N THR A 833 -33.09 6.39 -24.32
CA THR A 833 -32.32 6.46 -25.58
C THR A 833 -31.25 7.54 -25.57
N ARG A 834 -29.98 7.16 -25.80
CA ARG A 834 -28.84 8.08 -26.04
C ARG A 834 -28.96 8.78 -27.40
N SER A 835 -28.59 10.05 -27.50
CA SER A 835 -28.66 10.79 -28.79
C SER A 835 -27.47 11.74 -29.07
N GLY A 836 -26.53 11.26 -29.89
CA GLY A 836 -25.73 12.09 -30.80
C GLY A 836 -24.48 12.77 -30.24
N GLY A 837 -23.30 12.27 -30.60
CA GLY A 837 -22.05 13.01 -30.46
C GLY A 837 -21.83 13.98 -31.64
N ALA A 838 -21.67 15.26 -31.34
CA ALA A 838 -21.07 16.31 -32.16
C ALA A 838 -20.90 17.57 -31.29
N THR A 839 -19.80 18.30 -31.44
CA THR A 839 -19.57 19.55 -30.70
C THR A 839 -20.71 20.56 -30.94
N ALA A 840 -21.34 21.00 -29.85
CA ALA A 840 -22.50 21.88 -29.89
C ALA A 840 -22.12 23.32 -30.29
N PRO A 841 -23.00 24.08 -30.98
CA PRO A 841 -22.76 25.48 -31.26
C PRO A 841 -22.94 26.33 -30.00
N THR A 842 -22.12 27.37 -29.85
CA THR A 842 -22.16 28.35 -28.74
C THR A 842 -23.59 28.84 -28.46
N GLY A 843 -23.97 28.90 -27.18
CA GLY A 843 -25.35 29.10 -26.74
C GLY A 843 -26.20 27.84 -26.61
N THR A 844 -25.65 26.64 -26.87
CA THR A 844 -26.32 25.34 -26.71
C THR A 844 -25.57 24.48 -25.70
N ALA A 845 -26.28 23.77 -24.83
CA ALA A 845 -25.67 22.80 -23.94
C ALA A 845 -25.03 21.66 -24.74
N ALA A 846 -23.80 21.28 -24.39
CA ALA A 846 -23.07 20.14 -24.95
C ALA A 846 -23.63 18.81 -24.43
N LEU A 847 -24.17 18.80 -23.21
CA LEU A 847 -24.89 17.68 -22.60
C LEU A 847 -26.10 18.21 -21.82
N THR A 848 -27.19 17.44 -21.78
CA THR A 848 -28.39 17.77 -21.00
C THR A 848 -28.93 16.52 -20.32
N LEU A 849 -28.91 16.50 -18.99
CA LEU A 849 -29.31 15.34 -18.18
C LEU A 849 -30.67 15.60 -17.57
N ALA A 850 -31.72 14.98 -18.11
CA ALA A 850 -33.11 15.30 -17.79
C ALA A 850 -33.90 14.05 -17.41
N GLY A 851 -34.18 13.87 -16.13
CA GLY A 851 -34.79 12.65 -15.62
C GLY A 851 -35.53 12.84 -14.29
N LYS A 852 -35.92 11.71 -13.70
CA LYS A 852 -36.36 11.65 -12.31
C LYS A 852 -35.17 11.22 -11.47
N LEU A 853 -34.72 12.09 -10.59
CA LEU A 853 -33.64 11.84 -9.66
C LEU A 853 -34.27 11.46 -8.30
N ALA A 854 -33.85 10.35 -7.72
CA ALA A 854 -34.20 9.96 -6.36
C ALA A 854 -33.03 10.33 -5.42
N PRO A 855 -33.29 10.73 -4.17
CA PRO A 855 -32.23 10.87 -3.18
C PRO A 855 -31.39 9.61 -3.09
N ILE A 856 -30.06 9.72 -2.99
CA ILE A 856 -29.15 8.58 -2.80
C ILE A 856 -29.40 7.85 -1.46
N SER A 857 -30.11 8.51 -0.54
CA SER A 857 -30.62 7.98 0.72
C SER A 857 -31.95 7.21 0.63
N ASP A 858 -32.56 7.10 -0.57
CA ASP A 858 -33.75 6.27 -0.82
C ASP A 858 -33.31 4.84 -1.20
N PRO A 859 -33.48 3.81 -0.33
CA PRO A 859 -33.00 2.46 -0.60
C PRO A 859 -33.90 1.65 -1.54
N GLU A 860 -35.09 2.16 -1.90
CA GLU A 860 -36.00 1.50 -2.85
C GLU A 860 -36.58 2.57 -3.81
N PRO A 861 -35.73 3.23 -4.61
CA PRO A 861 -36.15 4.36 -5.43
C PRO A 861 -37.23 3.91 -6.43
N PRO A 862 -38.31 4.70 -6.64
CA PRO A 862 -39.37 4.31 -7.57
C PRO A 862 -38.77 4.11 -8.98
N ALA A 863 -38.79 2.86 -9.50
CA ALA A 863 -38.13 2.41 -10.75
C ALA A 863 -38.37 3.18 -12.07
N ASP A 864 -38.99 4.36 -12.06
CA ASP A 864 -38.95 5.37 -13.13
C ASP A 864 -38.13 6.60 -12.72
N ALA A 865 -37.25 6.41 -11.75
CA ALA A 865 -36.24 7.30 -11.21
C ALA A 865 -34.88 6.59 -11.16
N VAL A 866 -33.81 7.37 -11.11
CA VAL A 866 -32.42 6.92 -10.96
C VAL A 866 -31.79 7.61 -9.74
N PRO A 867 -30.81 6.97 -9.06
CA PRO A 867 -30.10 7.61 -7.94
C PRO A 867 -29.17 8.74 -8.42
N GLN A 868 -28.64 8.59 -9.64
CA GLN A 868 -27.72 9.49 -10.30
C GLN A 868 -28.22 9.75 -11.73
N LEU A 869 -28.11 11.00 -12.20
CA LEU A 869 -28.32 11.36 -13.61
C LEU A 869 -26.96 11.55 -14.26
N GLU A 870 -26.58 10.61 -15.13
CA GLU A 870 -25.26 10.56 -15.76
C GLU A 870 -25.28 10.87 -17.25
N GLY A 871 -24.18 11.42 -17.74
CA GLY A 871 -23.83 11.36 -19.15
C GLY A 871 -22.42 11.86 -19.45
N ASP A 872 -21.94 11.47 -20.62
CA ASP A 872 -20.60 11.79 -21.10
C ASP A 872 -20.62 13.05 -21.97
N VAL A 873 -19.60 13.92 -21.83
CA VAL A 873 -19.40 15.12 -22.65
C VAL A 873 -17.96 15.16 -23.18
N ASP A 874 -17.80 15.39 -24.49
CA ASP A 874 -16.48 15.53 -25.11
C ASP A 874 -15.97 16.96 -24.93
N VAL A 875 -14.77 17.11 -24.33
CA VAL A 875 -14.19 18.39 -23.91
C VAL A 875 -12.81 18.57 -24.56
N PRO A 876 -12.56 19.66 -25.32
CA PRO A 876 -11.24 19.97 -25.87
C PRO A 876 -10.20 20.40 -24.81
N ASP A 877 -8.91 20.27 -25.14
CA ASP A 877 -7.79 20.76 -24.30
C ASP A 877 -7.97 22.23 -23.89
N GLY A 878 -7.89 22.54 -22.60
CA GLY A 878 -7.94 23.92 -22.11
C GLY A 878 -9.32 24.58 -22.16
N SER A 879 -10.40 23.79 -22.15
CA SER A 879 -11.78 24.28 -22.13
C SER A 879 -12.28 24.58 -20.71
N LEU A 880 -13.38 25.34 -20.60
CA LEU A 880 -14.18 25.37 -19.37
C LEU A 880 -15.43 24.50 -19.51
N ILE A 881 -15.66 23.62 -18.55
CA ILE A 881 -16.94 22.92 -18.36
C ILE A 881 -17.77 23.78 -17.40
N LEU A 882 -18.90 24.32 -17.84
CA LEU A 882 -19.86 25.04 -17.01
C LEU A 882 -21.12 24.18 -16.83
N VAL A 883 -21.44 23.83 -15.60
CA VAL A 883 -22.67 23.11 -15.25
C VAL A 883 -23.69 24.09 -14.67
N SER A 884 -24.93 24.03 -15.13
CA SER A 884 -26.04 24.89 -14.69
C SER A 884 -27.35 24.11 -14.55
N MET A 885 -28.13 24.41 -13.51
CA MET A 885 -29.52 23.97 -13.36
C MET A 885 -30.37 24.95 -12.52
N GLU A 886 -31.69 24.84 -12.64
CA GLU A 886 -32.63 25.55 -11.75
C GLU A 886 -32.81 24.73 -10.45
N CYS A 887 -32.14 25.14 -9.36
CA CYS A 887 -32.26 24.48 -8.06
C CYS A 887 -33.69 24.50 -7.51
N PRO A 888 -34.34 23.33 -7.29
CA PRO A 888 -35.60 23.28 -6.57
C PRO A 888 -35.39 23.65 -5.09
N ALA A 889 -36.36 24.34 -4.48
CA ALA A 889 -36.25 24.69 -3.05
C ALA A 889 -36.14 23.42 -2.17
N GLY A 890 -35.22 23.45 -1.21
CA GLY A 890 -34.99 22.30 -0.33
C GLY A 890 -34.37 21.10 -1.05
N THR A 891 -33.42 21.31 -1.97
CA THR A 891 -32.54 20.25 -2.50
C THR A 891 -31.08 20.49 -2.16
N ASP A 892 -30.36 19.43 -1.83
CA ASP A 892 -28.91 19.41 -1.86
C ASP A 892 -28.53 18.50 -3.05
N TYR A 893 -28.03 19.10 -4.14
CA TYR A 893 -27.64 18.41 -5.37
C TYR A 893 -26.13 18.63 -5.59
N VAL A 894 -25.39 17.55 -5.83
CA VAL A 894 -23.98 17.59 -6.24
C VAL A 894 -23.87 17.21 -7.71
N VAL A 895 -22.98 17.87 -8.43
CA VAL A 895 -22.49 17.37 -9.71
C VAL A 895 -21.05 16.91 -9.55
N GLU A 896 -20.78 15.66 -9.84
CA GLU A 896 -19.43 15.13 -10.00
C GLU A 896 -19.01 15.29 -11.47
N VAL A 897 -17.76 15.70 -11.67
CA VAL A 897 -17.11 15.81 -12.97
C VAL A 897 -15.88 14.90 -12.96
N SER A 898 -15.95 13.77 -13.66
CA SER A 898 -14.84 12.83 -13.87
C SER A 898 -14.06 13.21 -15.12
N ASP A 899 -12.74 13.26 -15.01
CA ASP A 899 -11.84 13.44 -16.14
C ASP A 899 -11.56 12.11 -16.89
N PRO A 900 -10.90 12.14 -18.06
CA PRO A 900 -10.60 10.93 -18.83
C PRO A 900 -9.64 9.94 -18.13
N SER A 901 -8.93 10.36 -17.09
CA SER A 901 -8.06 9.48 -16.29
C SER A 901 -8.84 8.73 -15.19
N GLY A 902 -10.07 9.17 -14.89
CA GLY A 902 -10.92 8.65 -13.82
C GLY A 902 -10.87 9.46 -12.53
N VAL A 903 -10.15 10.59 -12.50
CA VAL A 903 -10.13 11.50 -11.35
C VAL A 903 -11.43 12.31 -11.35
N SER A 904 -12.20 12.17 -10.27
CA SER A 904 -13.52 12.79 -10.12
C SER A 904 -13.54 13.93 -9.13
N THR A 905 -14.17 15.04 -9.50
CA THR A 905 -14.38 16.20 -8.62
C THR A 905 -15.87 16.38 -8.31
N GLY A 906 -16.29 16.08 -7.08
CA GLY A 906 -17.62 16.40 -6.57
C GLY A 906 -17.79 17.90 -6.29
N LEU A 907 -18.86 18.51 -6.80
CA LEU A 907 -19.11 19.95 -6.73
C LEU A 907 -20.54 20.24 -6.22
N PRO A 908 -20.73 21.01 -5.15
CA PRO A 908 -22.06 21.37 -4.67
C PRO A 908 -22.73 22.31 -5.68
N LEU A 909 -23.77 21.81 -6.35
CA LEU A 909 -24.51 22.54 -7.38
C LEU A 909 -25.73 23.24 -6.77
N CYS A 910 -26.48 22.53 -5.93
CA CYS A 910 -27.53 23.10 -5.07
C CYS A 910 -27.24 22.71 -3.61
N SER A 911 -27.43 23.62 -2.66
CA SER A 911 -27.36 23.26 -1.24
C SER A 911 -28.14 24.21 -0.34
N ASN A 912 -28.83 23.63 0.65
CA ASN A 912 -29.48 24.38 1.73
C ASN A 912 -28.54 24.56 2.92
N SER A 913 -27.64 23.59 3.14
CA SER A 913 -26.68 23.55 4.24
C SER A 913 -25.63 24.68 4.17
N LEU A 914 -25.36 25.21 2.98
CA LEU A 914 -24.50 26.39 2.77
C LEU A 914 -25.23 27.73 3.01
N GLY A 915 -26.53 27.72 3.36
CA GLY A 915 -27.25 28.89 3.88
C GLY A 915 -27.86 29.84 2.85
N VAL A 916 -27.96 29.46 1.58
CA VAL A 916 -28.47 30.32 0.49
C VAL A 916 -29.97 30.11 0.23
N LEU A 917 -30.78 31.15 0.45
CA LEU A 917 -32.15 31.27 -0.10
C LEU A 917 -32.51 32.73 -0.41
N ASP A 918 -33.16 32.93 -1.56
CA ASP A 918 -34.11 34.01 -1.88
C ASP A 918 -33.77 35.45 -1.43
N GLY A 919 -33.23 36.28 -2.35
CA GLY A 919 -33.39 37.74 -2.26
C GLY A 919 -32.17 38.61 -2.56
N ASN A 920 -31.65 38.60 -3.79
CA ASN A 920 -30.81 39.64 -4.41
C ASN A 920 -29.43 40.01 -3.79
N ASP A 921 -28.99 39.45 -2.66
CA ASP A 921 -27.78 39.94 -1.96
C ASP A 921 -26.68 38.88 -1.63
N GLU A 922 -26.90 37.59 -1.93
CA GLU A 922 -26.02 36.46 -1.57
C GLU A 922 -25.71 35.54 -2.78
N PRO A 923 -24.61 34.74 -2.77
CA PRO A 923 -24.15 34.00 -3.95
C PRO A 923 -25.13 32.91 -4.40
N HIS A 924 -25.19 32.64 -5.71
CA HIS A 924 -26.23 31.79 -6.27
C HIS A 924 -25.85 30.30 -6.27
N SER A 925 -26.69 29.47 -5.66
CA SER A 925 -26.73 28.03 -5.93
C SER A 925 -27.35 27.76 -7.32
N GLY A 926 -26.82 26.79 -8.04
CA GLY A 926 -27.34 26.28 -9.31
C GLY A 926 -26.30 26.22 -10.43
N GLU A 927 -25.11 26.79 -10.24
CA GLU A 927 -24.07 26.82 -11.28
C GLU A 927 -22.67 26.59 -10.67
N THR A 928 -21.87 25.74 -11.33
CA THR A 928 -20.46 25.48 -10.98
C THR A 928 -19.63 25.29 -12.25
N ALA A 929 -18.31 25.43 -12.17
CA ALA A 929 -17.42 25.34 -13.32
C ALA A 929 -16.10 24.63 -13.01
N VAL A 930 -15.61 23.86 -13.98
CA VAL A 930 -14.34 23.12 -13.95
C VAL A 930 -13.46 23.56 -15.12
N TRP A 931 -12.17 23.77 -14.87
CA TRP A 931 -11.18 23.98 -15.92
C TRP A 931 -10.61 22.64 -16.39
N ALA A 932 -10.92 22.24 -17.62
CA ALA A 932 -10.40 21.04 -18.24
C ALA A 932 -8.99 21.31 -18.79
N ALA A 933 -7.95 20.96 -18.03
CA ALA A 933 -6.57 21.15 -18.45
C ALA A 933 -6.21 20.24 -19.64
N THR A 934 -6.65 18.99 -19.59
CA THR A 934 -6.55 17.97 -20.63
C THR A 934 -7.90 17.75 -21.31
N GLY A 935 -7.90 17.51 -22.63
CA GLY A 935 -9.10 17.14 -23.38
C GLY A 935 -9.39 15.64 -23.37
N GLY A 936 -10.63 15.29 -23.66
CA GLY A 936 -11.14 13.93 -23.72
C GLY A 936 -12.62 13.87 -23.38
N THR A 937 -13.14 12.67 -23.14
CA THR A 937 -14.53 12.48 -22.70
C THR A 937 -14.57 12.58 -21.17
N TYR A 938 -15.25 13.60 -20.66
CA TYR A 938 -15.51 13.79 -19.23
C TYR A 938 -16.88 13.20 -18.88
N ARG A 939 -17.01 12.56 -17.72
CA ARG A 939 -18.31 12.10 -17.21
C ARG A 939 -18.90 13.16 -16.29
N ILE A 940 -20.21 13.38 -16.41
CA ILE A 940 -20.97 14.30 -15.57
C ILE A 940 -22.07 13.51 -14.86
N THR A 941 -22.00 13.44 -13.53
CA THR A 941 -22.92 12.69 -12.67
C THR A 941 -23.65 13.70 -11.78
N LEU A 942 -24.98 13.78 -11.84
CA LEU A 942 -25.80 14.63 -10.95
C LEU A 942 -26.52 13.77 -9.92
N GLU A 943 -26.35 14.10 -8.64
CA GLU A 943 -26.89 13.35 -7.50
C GLU A 943 -27.92 14.16 -6.71
N ASP A 944 -28.85 13.48 -6.04
CA ASP A 944 -29.72 14.06 -5.01
C ASP A 944 -29.25 13.60 -3.62
N LEU A 945 -28.61 14.50 -2.89
CA LEU A 945 -28.10 14.27 -1.53
C LEU A 945 -29.07 14.80 -0.47
N THR A 946 -30.29 15.20 -0.86
CA THR A 946 -31.27 15.79 0.07
C THR A 946 -31.62 14.78 1.18
N PRO A 947 -31.29 15.04 2.46
CA PRO A 947 -31.37 14.00 3.52
C PRO A 947 -32.76 13.40 3.75
N THR A 948 -33.81 14.13 3.37
CA THR A 948 -35.19 13.60 3.31
C THR A 948 -35.87 14.10 2.04
N GLY A 949 -36.29 13.21 1.15
CA GLY A 949 -36.92 13.59 -0.11
C GLY A 949 -37.85 12.55 -0.71
N THR A 950 -38.68 12.99 -1.65
CA THR A 950 -39.32 12.12 -2.64
C THR A 950 -38.72 12.46 -4.00
N THR A 951 -38.55 11.47 -4.88
CA THR A 951 -38.11 11.64 -6.27
C THR A 951 -38.54 12.95 -6.92
N ARG A 952 -37.58 13.72 -7.43
CA ARG A 952 -37.82 15.00 -8.13
C ARG A 952 -37.52 14.84 -9.62
N ARG A 953 -38.05 15.73 -10.46
CA ARG A 953 -37.49 15.90 -11.81
C ARG A 953 -36.31 16.87 -11.69
N ALA A 954 -35.15 16.44 -12.18
CA ALA A 954 -33.98 17.28 -12.34
C ALA A 954 -33.68 17.45 -13.84
N GLU A 955 -33.10 18.59 -14.20
CA GLU A 955 -32.70 18.93 -15.56
C GLU A 955 -31.40 19.74 -15.49
N LEU A 956 -30.29 19.10 -15.86
CA LEU A 956 -28.94 19.65 -15.90
C LEU A 956 -28.62 20.14 -17.31
N ALA A 957 -28.00 21.31 -17.44
CA ALA A 957 -27.37 21.76 -18.67
C ALA A 957 -25.85 21.89 -18.45
N VAL A 958 -25.06 21.21 -19.29
CA VAL A 958 -23.60 21.31 -19.30
C VAL A 958 -23.18 22.02 -20.57
N PHE A 959 -22.36 23.06 -20.44
CA PHE A 959 -21.79 23.84 -21.53
C PHE A 959 -20.28 23.63 -21.53
N VAL A 960 -19.69 23.61 -22.73
CA VAL A 960 -18.23 23.55 -22.92
C VAL A 960 -17.83 24.77 -23.74
N ASP A 961 -16.98 25.62 -23.18
CA ASP A 961 -16.35 26.73 -23.90
C ASP A 961 -14.90 26.34 -24.24
N ASP A 962 -14.65 26.10 -25.53
CA ASP A 962 -13.35 25.68 -26.09
C ASP A 962 -12.41 26.86 -26.41
N SER A 963 -12.90 28.09 -26.26
CA SER A 963 -12.18 29.29 -26.67
C SER A 963 -12.50 30.51 -25.78
N PRO A 964 -12.47 30.36 -24.43
CA PRO A 964 -12.97 31.35 -23.49
C PRO A 964 -12.25 32.70 -23.64
N ALA A 965 -13.03 33.77 -23.80
CA ALA A 965 -12.55 35.06 -24.26
C ALA A 965 -11.61 35.74 -23.25
N ALA A 966 -10.30 35.69 -23.52
CA ALA A 966 -9.28 36.32 -22.67
C ALA A 966 -9.48 37.85 -22.59
N ALA A 967 -9.87 38.35 -21.41
CA ALA A 967 -10.20 39.76 -21.21
C ALA A 967 -8.94 40.66 -21.32
N ALA A 968 -8.94 41.60 -22.27
CA ALA A 968 -7.76 42.39 -22.59
C ALA A 968 -7.42 43.41 -21.47
N PRO A 969 -6.18 43.42 -20.92
CA PRO A 969 -5.78 44.34 -19.86
C PRO A 969 -5.62 45.78 -20.34
N SER A 970 -6.22 46.72 -19.60
CA SER A 970 -6.08 48.17 -19.75
C SER A 970 -5.62 48.79 -18.41
N GLY A 971 -4.39 48.49 -18.03
CA GLY A 971 -3.81 48.93 -16.75
C GLY A 971 -4.31 48.08 -15.57
N THR A 972 -5.12 48.68 -14.70
CA THR A 972 -5.77 48.02 -13.55
C THR A 972 -7.25 47.67 -13.81
N THR A 973 -7.68 47.81 -15.06
CA THR A 973 -9.04 47.53 -15.54
C THR A 973 -8.97 46.53 -16.70
N TRP A 974 -9.92 45.61 -16.76
CA TRP A 974 -10.18 44.67 -17.84
C TRP A 974 -11.64 44.78 -18.23
N SER A 975 -12.00 44.60 -19.51
CA SER A 975 -13.40 44.62 -19.92
C SER A 975 -13.64 43.74 -21.15
N GLY A 976 -14.88 43.27 -21.28
CA GLY A 976 -15.29 42.36 -22.33
C GLY A 976 -16.80 42.35 -22.57
N SER A 977 -17.22 41.51 -23.50
CA SER A 977 -18.63 41.29 -23.85
C SER A 977 -18.86 39.83 -24.20
N LEU A 978 -19.87 39.23 -23.56
CA LEU A 978 -20.39 37.89 -23.85
C LEU A 978 -21.62 38.03 -24.76
N SER A 979 -21.91 37.01 -25.57
CA SER A 979 -22.89 37.09 -26.68
C SER A 979 -24.08 36.14 -26.58
N GLY A 980 -24.01 35.10 -25.74
CA GLY A 980 -25.09 34.15 -25.47
C GLY A 980 -24.97 33.46 -24.12
N ILE A 981 -25.80 32.44 -23.86
CA ILE A 981 -25.75 31.63 -22.63
C ILE A 981 -24.53 30.69 -22.67
N GLY A 982 -23.80 30.59 -21.57
CA GLY A 982 -22.64 29.71 -21.45
C GLY A 982 -21.37 30.21 -22.13
N ASP A 983 -21.40 31.35 -22.83
CA ASP A 983 -20.20 32.08 -23.26
C ASP A 983 -19.37 32.47 -22.01
N VAL A 984 -18.06 32.24 -22.07
CA VAL A 984 -17.11 32.57 -20.99
C VAL A 984 -16.10 33.64 -21.42
N ALA A 985 -15.72 34.50 -20.47
CA ALA A 985 -14.50 35.29 -20.54
C ALA A 985 -13.61 35.00 -19.33
N THR A 986 -12.31 34.86 -19.58
CA THR A 986 -11.32 34.56 -18.53
C THR A 986 -10.35 35.72 -18.32
N LEU A 987 -9.96 35.91 -17.07
CA LEU A 987 -8.83 36.75 -16.66
C LEU A 987 -7.87 35.92 -15.83
N ARG A 988 -6.79 35.48 -16.49
CA ARG A 988 -5.63 34.81 -15.91
C ARG A 988 -4.75 35.81 -15.14
N ILE A 989 -4.41 35.48 -13.90
CA ILE A 989 -3.64 36.30 -12.96
C ILE A 989 -2.49 35.44 -12.42
N PRO A 990 -1.23 35.78 -12.73
CA PRO A 990 -0.07 35.09 -12.14
C PRO A 990 -0.01 35.25 -10.62
N GLY A 991 0.42 34.19 -9.94
CA GLY A 991 0.58 34.13 -8.49
C GLY A 991 1.58 35.14 -7.90
N GLY A 992 1.62 35.19 -6.56
CA GLY A 992 2.38 36.20 -5.83
C GLY A 992 2.46 35.88 -4.33
N THR A 993 2.51 36.93 -3.50
CA THR A 993 2.59 36.79 -2.02
C THR A 993 1.49 37.58 -1.30
N THR A 994 0.43 37.97 -2.03
CA THR A 994 -0.62 38.89 -1.55
C THR A 994 -1.93 38.69 -2.29
N ASN A 995 -3.04 38.57 -1.57
CA ASN A 995 -4.39 38.58 -2.15
C ASN A 995 -4.63 39.81 -3.04
N ALA A 996 -5.49 39.66 -4.05
CA ALA A 996 -5.92 40.75 -4.93
C ALA A 996 -7.44 40.89 -4.93
N LYS A 997 -7.94 42.11 -4.70
CA LYS A 997 -9.38 42.43 -4.75
C LYS A 997 -9.74 43.04 -6.10
N PHE A 998 -10.79 42.53 -6.71
CA PHE A 998 -11.34 43.00 -7.98
C PHE A 998 -12.78 43.47 -7.75
N ALA A 999 -13.03 44.75 -8.02
CA ALA A 999 -14.39 45.26 -8.15
C ALA A 999 -14.93 44.93 -9.54
N VAL A 1000 -16.17 44.45 -9.59
CA VAL A 1000 -16.88 44.04 -10.79
C VAL A 1000 -17.91 45.11 -11.15
N THR A 1001 -18.09 45.38 -12.44
CA THR A 1001 -19.23 46.14 -12.98
C THR A 1001 -19.76 45.37 -14.18
N ALA A 1002 -20.75 44.51 -13.97
CA ALA A 1002 -21.33 43.65 -15.00
C ALA A 1002 -22.74 44.10 -15.40
N ALA A 1003 -23.18 43.72 -16.59
CA ALA A 1003 -24.58 43.78 -16.97
C ALA A 1003 -25.41 42.74 -16.17
N PRO A 1004 -26.71 42.99 -15.91
CA PRO A 1004 -27.60 41.97 -15.34
C PRO A 1004 -27.61 40.70 -16.21
N GLY A 1005 -27.76 39.54 -15.58
CA GLY A 1005 -27.66 38.23 -16.23
C GLY A 1005 -26.23 37.72 -16.44
N LEU A 1006 -25.21 38.44 -15.96
CA LEU A 1006 -23.82 37.96 -15.90
C LEU A 1006 -23.45 37.53 -14.47
N CYS A 1007 -22.64 36.47 -14.39
CA CYS A 1007 -22.07 35.95 -13.15
C CYS A 1007 -20.55 36.02 -13.21
N VAL A 1008 -19.92 36.12 -12.04
CA VAL A 1008 -18.45 36.07 -11.90
C VAL A 1008 -18.05 35.12 -10.78
N THR A 1009 -17.09 34.25 -11.08
CA THR A 1009 -16.42 33.36 -10.12
C THR A 1009 -14.90 33.45 -10.27
N SER A 1010 -14.15 32.77 -9.41
CA SER A 1010 -12.70 32.66 -9.49
C SER A 1010 -12.22 31.27 -9.08
N ILE A 1011 -11.41 30.65 -9.93
CA ILE A 1011 -10.75 29.35 -9.70
C ILE A 1011 -9.26 29.60 -9.43
N LEU A 1012 -8.67 28.84 -8.50
CA LEU A 1012 -7.22 28.75 -8.32
C LEU A 1012 -6.71 27.49 -9.02
N LEU A 1013 -5.65 27.63 -9.81
CA LEU A 1013 -4.91 26.54 -10.44
C LEU A 1013 -3.60 26.29 -9.67
N THR A 1014 -3.38 25.04 -9.28
CA THR A 1014 -2.05 24.52 -8.92
C THR A 1014 -1.38 23.96 -10.18
N SER A 1015 -0.15 23.44 -10.07
CA SER A 1015 0.62 22.97 -11.22
C SER A 1015 0.25 21.56 -11.70
N GLU A 1016 -0.41 20.74 -10.87
CA GLU A 1016 -0.58 19.30 -11.11
C GLU A 1016 -2.00 18.76 -10.84
N ASP A 1017 -2.90 19.53 -10.19
CA ASP A 1017 -4.27 19.07 -9.82
C ASP A 1017 -5.40 19.97 -10.36
N ILE A 1018 -6.53 19.33 -10.68
CA ILE A 1018 -7.83 20.01 -10.77
C ILE A 1018 -8.40 20.14 -9.34
N THR A 1019 -8.27 21.30 -8.69
CA THR A 1019 -9.15 21.67 -7.56
C THR A 1019 -9.13 23.16 -7.21
N SER A 1020 -10.26 23.85 -7.41
CA SER A 1020 -10.91 24.64 -6.35
C SER A 1020 -12.16 25.38 -6.87
N THR A 1021 -13.23 25.37 -6.08
CA THR A 1021 -14.49 26.04 -6.39
C THR A 1021 -14.51 27.50 -5.97
N GLY A 1022 -15.03 28.37 -6.83
CA GLY A 1022 -15.67 29.62 -6.43
C GLY A 1022 -17.17 29.54 -6.69
N ILE A 1023 -18.00 29.87 -5.69
CA ILE A 1023 -19.46 29.97 -5.88
C ILE A 1023 -19.75 31.25 -6.69
N PRO A 1024 -20.47 31.21 -7.82
CA PRO A 1024 -20.65 32.36 -8.68
C PRO A 1024 -21.48 33.48 -8.03
N ILE A 1025 -20.96 34.71 -8.13
CA ILE A 1025 -21.66 35.93 -7.74
C ILE A 1025 -22.33 36.50 -8.98
N CYS A 1026 -23.66 36.41 -9.05
CA CYS A 1026 -24.49 36.95 -10.11
C CYS A 1026 -25.24 38.21 -9.63
N ASP A 1027 -25.62 39.09 -10.58
CA ASP A 1027 -26.60 40.20 -10.44
C ASP A 1027 -26.44 41.22 -9.28
N ARG A 1028 -25.43 41.07 -8.42
CA ARG A 1028 -25.15 41.95 -7.28
C ARG A 1028 -24.66 43.32 -7.74
N PRO A 1029 -25.09 44.44 -7.12
CA PRO A 1029 -24.51 45.76 -7.38
C PRO A 1029 -23.10 45.89 -6.78
N ASP A 1030 -22.16 46.41 -7.58
CA ASP A 1030 -20.74 46.60 -7.24
C ASP A 1030 -20.05 45.40 -6.53
N PRO A 1031 -20.07 44.16 -7.08
CA PRO A 1031 -19.45 43.01 -6.42
C PRO A 1031 -17.94 43.19 -6.23
N GLU A 1032 -17.41 42.67 -5.12
CA GLU A 1032 -15.96 42.49 -4.92
C GLU A 1032 -15.63 41.01 -4.79
N ILE A 1033 -14.68 40.54 -5.60
CA ILE A 1033 -14.07 39.20 -5.48
C ILE A 1033 -12.65 39.37 -4.95
N GLU A 1034 -12.29 38.55 -3.97
CA GLU A 1034 -10.93 38.46 -3.43
C GLU A 1034 -10.28 37.17 -3.91
N VAL A 1035 -9.22 37.31 -4.70
CA VAL A 1035 -8.46 36.21 -5.27
C VAL A 1035 -7.21 35.96 -4.42
N LEU A 1036 -7.05 34.73 -3.95
CA LEU A 1036 -5.82 34.26 -3.32
C LEU A 1036 -4.72 34.14 -4.39
N LEU A 1037 -3.61 34.85 -4.23
CA LEU A 1037 -2.45 34.71 -5.11
C LEU A 1037 -1.28 34.14 -4.30
N ALA A 1038 -1.12 32.81 -4.37
CA ALA A 1038 0.01 32.10 -3.75
C ALA A 1038 1.23 32.07 -4.69
N PRO A 1039 2.44 31.76 -4.20
CA PRO A 1039 3.58 31.47 -5.06
C PRO A 1039 3.33 30.17 -5.83
N GLY A 1040 3.74 30.11 -7.11
CA GLY A 1040 3.59 28.92 -7.96
C GLY A 1040 2.21 28.74 -8.62
N THR A 1041 1.13 29.28 -8.04
CA THR A 1041 -0.24 29.15 -8.59
C THR A 1041 -0.55 30.16 -9.69
N GLU A 1042 -1.50 29.83 -10.57
CA GLU A 1042 -2.21 30.78 -11.44
C GLU A 1042 -3.67 30.91 -10.97
N SER A 1043 -4.28 32.08 -11.06
CA SER A 1043 -5.71 32.25 -10.72
C SER A 1043 -6.49 32.72 -11.93
N ILE A 1044 -7.66 32.14 -12.17
CA ILE A 1044 -8.55 32.53 -13.27
C ILE A 1044 -9.83 33.14 -12.68
N ILE A 1045 -10.07 34.43 -12.91
CA ILE A 1045 -11.42 34.99 -12.77
C ILE A 1045 -12.20 34.62 -14.04
N ILE A 1046 -13.39 34.08 -13.84
CA ILE A 1046 -14.32 33.60 -14.87
C ILE A 1046 -15.54 34.51 -14.84
N VAL A 1047 -15.90 35.07 -15.99
CA VAL A 1047 -17.19 35.76 -16.19
C VAL A 1047 -17.99 34.91 -17.17
N HIS A 1048 -19.22 34.55 -16.83
CA HIS A 1048 -20.12 33.80 -17.72
C HIS A 1048 -21.51 34.45 -17.81
N SER A 1049 -22.24 34.13 -18.88
CA SER A 1049 -23.54 34.73 -19.18
C SER A 1049 -24.68 33.72 -19.03
N ARG A 1050 -25.78 34.15 -18.41
CA ARG A 1050 -27.04 33.40 -18.24
C ARG A 1050 -28.16 33.92 -19.15
N ASP A 1051 -27.98 35.07 -19.81
CA ASP A 1051 -28.95 35.61 -20.77
C ASP A 1051 -28.52 35.29 -22.22
N ALA A 1052 -29.49 34.89 -23.04
CA ALA A 1052 -29.33 34.69 -24.49
C ALA A 1052 -29.11 36.02 -25.25
N ALA A 1053 -29.27 37.17 -24.60
CA ALA A 1053 -28.87 38.48 -25.11
C ALA A 1053 -27.38 38.81 -24.87
N GLY A 1054 -26.68 38.07 -24.02
CA GLY A 1054 -25.33 38.39 -23.58
C GLY A 1054 -25.23 39.69 -22.76
N GLY A 1055 -24.01 40.19 -22.55
CA GLY A 1055 -23.78 41.37 -21.74
C GLY A 1055 -22.33 41.88 -21.74
N THR A 1056 -22.12 43.11 -21.27
CA THR A 1056 -20.79 43.72 -21.11
C THR A 1056 -20.36 43.74 -19.65
N PHE A 1057 -19.06 43.55 -19.39
CA PHE A 1057 -18.49 43.64 -18.04
C PHE A 1057 -17.19 44.46 -17.99
N GLU A 1058 -16.91 45.03 -16.82
CA GLU A 1058 -15.62 45.59 -16.41
C GLU A 1058 -15.18 44.93 -15.10
N LEU A 1059 -13.91 44.48 -15.03
CA LEU A 1059 -13.24 44.06 -13.80
C LEU A 1059 -12.16 45.10 -13.47
N ARG A 1060 -12.00 45.47 -12.20
CA ARG A 1060 -11.03 46.48 -11.78
C ARG A 1060 -10.32 46.10 -10.48
N ARG A 1061 -9.01 45.90 -10.55
CA ARG A 1061 -8.16 45.64 -9.37
C ARG A 1061 -8.08 46.91 -8.52
N ARG A 1062 -8.27 46.74 -7.20
CA ARG A 1062 -8.17 47.82 -6.20
C ARG A 1062 -6.76 47.95 -5.62
#